data_AF-A0A7H8N7B3-F1
#
_entry.id   AF-A0A7H8N7B3-F1
#
_cell.length_a   1.000
_cell.length_b   1.000
_cell.length_c   1.000
_cell.angle_alpha   90.00
_cell.angle_beta   90.00
_cell.angle_gamma   90.00
#
_symmetry.space_group_name_H-M   'P 1'
#
loop_
_entity.id
_entity.type
_entity.pdbx_description
1 polymer ?
#
loop_
_entity_poly.entity_id
_entity_poly.type
_entity_poly.pdbx_seq_one_letter_code
_entity_poly.pdbx_strand_id
1 'polypeptide(L)'
;MAGESTAGALAPLDTGLAEDKRALAQTLRELFACLDISIRRYAIHRHLDKGTVSRYLNGGRTPPWSFIANLMADLADEDKPVTVEVEQLLRELHGRSRRAGSAASDVQRLHDRLADADDEASQSKRLAKALTDVLRDKERRLATLQRKINRLEEERAEDRHAYGQALIAWRGTYQELREERDRLLREVDDLQGALADAKREVSEAEEQCTQLEGQLAEAEKRAGEAGERPGLLEILETTDRTASVPQLVDLVTHLSVPGRTAMATELVKSAGQSRPVEEAAPLIEALYGAGHHRQAEAALPALVLVRPAADVAVFIRHFGGEGLEAATATVMKTSLEIHSMSDIAHVALHLVRFGQAASARVYLGAATTVKPVTDVVDLVVLLDGVGARQTVEAALEVCARERSVQEVAELCELLAVGPSREAAACLERVAAETRPARDVVDLAVMVSRFARSGADRLLWHSVNHRRDEHGHLVALVTALHTASLQERASWLLSHAVGDWSVSEVGRLVGALYAAGHWQHAVDVLTRALRVHGADEAASLVAVVDSGLEGGAWTILSEACVVQTPEELAVLIARLGECGARGHASRVFWKGLRGHFAGHAVHLVRSMRHGGSELLAPDALRDHAHRATAGDVVELACALEAAGHREDARSLLAQAGSGSRAHFLSLLSYLASRDRRLAELLVRDVALGAPVPERVRLAVALAASAGETAAYEQCLLDALRQGDAGELAEFTRLRKAARKKRKKALDQVARDGLRRERRQRQREFVRRIPGLAGRGVDEAAEAEVATNGW
;
A
#
# COMPACT_ATOMS: atom_id res chain seq x y z
N MET A 1 -6.12 -67.89 -76.75
CA MET A 1 -5.22 -67.02 -77.54
C MET A 1 -4.69 -65.96 -76.56
N ALA A 2 -3.87 -66.34 -75.58
CA ALA A 2 -2.42 -66.60 -75.68
C ALA A 2 -1.64 -65.33 -76.02
N GLY A 3 -1.05 -64.74 -74.97
CA GLY A 3 -0.16 -63.59 -74.97
C GLY A 3 0.49 -63.44 -73.59
N GLU A 4 0.96 -64.57 -73.04
CA GLU A 4 1.79 -64.65 -71.84
C GLU A 4 3.20 -64.09 -72.12
N SER A 5 3.81 -63.58 -71.05
CA SER A 5 5.24 -63.30 -70.84
C SER A 5 5.70 -61.85 -71.06
N THR A 6 5.84 -61.12 -69.94
CA THR A 6 7.14 -60.53 -69.53
C THR A 6 7.15 -60.10 -68.04
N ALA A 7 6.55 -60.88 -67.14
CA ALA A 7 7.06 -60.92 -65.76
C ALA A 7 8.27 -61.85 -65.81
N GLY A 8 9.50 -61.31 -65.70
CA GLY A 8 10.69 -62.15 -65.60
C GLY A 8 10.50 -63.11 -64.42
N ALA A 9 10.22 -64.38 -64.71
CA ALA A 9 9.87 -65.38 -63.72
C ALA A 9 11.00 -65.46 -62.69
N LEU A 10 10.74 -64.95 -61.48
CA LEU A 10 11.65 -65.10 -60.36
C LEU A 10 11.77 -66.60 -60.06
N ALA A 11 12.99 -67.10 -60.01
CA ALA A 11 13.24 -68.50 -59.64
C ALA A 11 12.56 -68.84 -58.29
N PRO A 12 12.11 -70.09 -58.09
CA PRO A 12 11.61 -70.54 -56.79
C PRO A 12 12.63 -70.23 -55.70
N LEU A 13 12.15 -69.83 -54.51
CA LEU A 13 13.03 -69.53 -53.37
C LEU A 13 13.82 -70.79 -53.00
N ASP A 14 15.12 -70.63 -52.75
CA ASP A 14 16.03 -71.74 -52.41
C ASP A 14 15.56 -72.48 -51.14
N THR A 15 15.57 -73.81 -51.16
CA THR A 15 15.18 -74.68 -50.04
C THR A 15 16.14 -74.57 -48.85
N GLY A 16 17.37 -74.08 -49.04
CA GLY A 16 18.36 -73.88 -47.98
C GLY A 16 18.25 -72.57 -47.16
N LEU A 17 17.29 -71.68 -47.45
CA LEU A 17 17.14 -70.39 -46.75
C LEU A 17 16.56 -70.55 -45.34
N ALA A 18 17.13 -69.80 -44.38
CA ALA A 18 16.59 -69.67 -43.02
C ALA A 18 15.14 -69.15 -43.04
N GLU A 19 14.32 -69.69 -42.15
CA GLU A 19 12.86 -69.50 -42.15
C GLU A 19 12.44 -68.01 -42.14
N ASP A 20 13.06 -67.19 -41.29
CA ASP A 20 12.78 -65.75 -41.21
C ASP A 20 13.19 -64.97 -42.48
N LYS A 21 14.27 -65.39 -43.16
CA LYS A 21 14.71 -64.77 -44.43
C LYS A 21 13.79 -65.16 -45.59
N ARG A 22 13.29 -66.40 -45.58
CA ARG A 22 12.30 -66.87 -46.55
C ARG A 22 10.99 -66.11 -46.39
N ALA A 23 10.50 -65.95 -45.16
CA ALA A 23 9.27 -65.21 -44.87
C ALA A 23 9.36 -63.73 -45.29
N LEU A 24 10.49 -63.06 -45.03
CA LEU A 24 10.70 -61.68 -45.50
C LEU A 24 10.75 -61.59 -47.03
N ALA A 25 11.51 -62.48 -47.69
CA ALA A 25 11.62 -62.48 -49.15
C ALA A 25 10.27 -62.75 -49.84
N GLN A 26 9.46 -63.64 -49.28
CA GLN A 26 8.11 -63.94 -49.75
C GLN A 26 7.21 -62.70 -49.68
N THR A 27 7.17 -62.04 -48.51
CA THR A 27 6.37 -60.83 -48.30
C THR A 27 6.82 -59.69 -49.23
N LEU A 28 8.13 -59.53 -49.45
CA LEU A 28 8.66 -58.53 -50.37
C LEU A 28 8.34 -58.85 -51.83
N ARG A 29 8.31 -60.13 -52.24
CA ARG A 29 7.86 -60.53 -53.58
C ARG A 29 6.39 -60.20 -53.80
N GLU A 30 5.55 -60.44 -52.80
CA GLU A 30 4.12 -60.14 -52.85
C GLU A 30 3.88 -58.63 -53.00
N LEU A 31 4.56 -57.81 -52.19
CA LEU A 31 4.49 -56.35 -52.30
C LEU A 31 5.05 -55.84 -53.62
N PHE A 32 6.16 -56.41 -54.10
CA PHE A 32 6.76 -56.01 -55.38
C PHE A 32 5.87 -56.37 -56.57
N ALA A 33 5.18 -57.51 -56.53
CA ALA A 33 4.24 -57.92 -57.58
C ALA A 33 3.08 -56.93 -57.74
N CYS A 34 2.68 -56.22 -56.66
CA CYS A 34 1.63 -55.21 -56.73
C CYS A 34 2.00 -53.96 -57.55
N LEU A 35 3.29 -53.70 -57.81
CA LEU A 35 3.76 -52.56 -58.61
C LEU A 35 3.68 -52.79 -60.13
N ASP A 36 3.49 -54.03 -60.59
CA ASP A 36 3.40 -54.41 -62.02
C ASP A 36 4.55 -53.86 -62.92
N ILE A 37 5.76 -53.77 -62.35
CA ILE A 37 6.97 -53.32 -63.05
C ILE A 37 8.05 -54.39 -63.02
N SER A 38 8.81 -54.50 -64.11
CA SER A 38 9.94 -55.44 -64.15
C SER A 38 11.06 -55.03 -63.20
N ILE A 39 11.76 -56.02 -62.62
CA ILE A 39 12.91 -55.80 -61.71
C ILE A 39 13.96 -54.87 -62.33
N ARG A 40 14.20 -54.98 -63.64
CA ARG A 40 15.16 -54.12 -64.35
C ARG A 40 14.70 -52.65 -64.36
N ARG A 41 13.40 -52.41 -64.56
CA ARG A 41 12.82 -51.06 -64.57
C ARG A 41 12.83 -50.44 -63.16
N TYR A 42 12.47 -51.22 -62.14
CA TYR A 42 12.51 -50.75 -60.75
C TYR A 42 13.95 -50.44 -60.27
N ALA A 43 14.90 -51.31 -60.62
CA ALA A 43 16.31 -51.10 -60.30
C ALA A 43 16.84 -49.79 -60.91
N ILE A 44 16.52 -49.50 -62.18
CA ILE A 44 16.88 -48.21 -62.82
C ILE A 44 16.20 -47.04 -62.11
N HIS A 45 14.91 -47.15 -61.79
CA HIS A 45 14.14 -46.09 -61.16
C HIS A 45 14.69 -45.68 -59.78
N ARG A 46 15.15 -46.64 -58.99
CA ARG A 46 15.76 -46.41 -57.67
C ARG A 46 17.29 -46.36 -57.69
N HIS A 47 17.91 -46.30 -58.87
CA HIS A 47 19.36 -46.30 -59.06
C HIS A 47 20.11 -47.47 -58.37
N LEU A 48 19.50 -48.66 -58.38
CA LEU A 48 20.06 -49.90 -57.85
C LEU A 48 20.51 -50.82 -58.98
N ASP A 49 21.47 -51.70 -58.68
CA ASP A 49 21.83 -52.77 -59.61
C ASP A 49 20.72 -53.85 -59.68
N LYS A 50 20.42 -54.34 -60.89
CA LYS A 50 19.41 -55.37 -61.14
C LYS A 50 19.71 -56.64 -60.32
N GLY A 51 20.99 -57.02 -60.21
CA GLY A 51 21.42 -58.17 -59.43
C GLY A 51 21.14 -57.99 -57.93
N THR A 52 21.24 -56.76 -57.42
CA THR A 52 20.97 -56.43 -56.02
C THR A 52 19.50 -56.55 -55.67
N VAL A 53 18.60 -55.98 -56.49
CA VAL A 53 17.15 -56.10 -56.29
C VAL A 53 16.69 -57.56 -56.38
N SER A 54 17.23 -58.32 -57.35
CA SER A 54 16.96 -59.75 -57.49
C SER A 54 17.41 -60.54 -56.24
N ARG A 55 18.62 -60.27 -55.71
CA ARG A 55 19.12 -60.92 -54.48
C ARG A 55 18.27 -60.59 -53.25
N TYR A 56 17.68 -59.39 -53.16
CA TYR A 56 16.76 -59.02 -52.08
C TYR A 56 15.43 -59.76 -52.18
N LEU A 57 14.82 -59.77 -53.36
CA LEU A 57 13.55 -60.48 -53.60
C LEU A 57 13.70 -62.00 -53.52
N ASN A 58 14.90 -62.53 -53.77
CA ASN A 58 15.18 -63.97 -53.65
C ASN A 58 15.65 -64.39 -52.25
N GLY A 59 15.79 -63.47 -51.31
CA GLY A 59 16.24 -63.75 -49.94
C GLY A 59 17.74 -64.07 -49.79
N GLY A 60 18.51 -64.03 -50.90
CA GLY A 60 19.96 -64.26 -50.89
C GLY A 60 20.76 -63.15 -50.20
N ARG A 61 20.16 -61.96 -50.01
CA ARG A 61 20.70 -60.88 -49.18
C ARG A 61 19.54 -60.17 -48.46
N THR A 62 19.70 -59.85 -47.18
CA THR A 62 18.70 -59.05 -46.47
C THR A 62 18.75 -57.59 -46.97
N PRO A 63 17.64 -57.01 -47.48
CA PRO A 63 17.63 -55.62 -47.93
C PRO A 63 17.80 -54.63 -46.76
N PRO A 64 18.41 -53.46 -46.97
CA PRO A 64 18.39 -52.39 -45.97
C PRO A 64 16.95 -51.86 -45.79
N TRP A 65 16.63 -51.30 -44.62
CA TRP A 65 15.28 -50.80 -44.36
C TRP A 65 14.87 -49.69 -45.34
N SER A 66 15.81 -48.86 -45.79
CA SER A 66 15.58 -47.84 -46.81
C SER A 66 15.02 -48.41 -48.13
N PHE A 67 15.44 -49.61 -48.53
CA PHE A 67 14.88 -50.28 -49.71
C PHE A 67 13.41 -50.68 -49.49
N ILE A 68 13.08 -51.22 -48.32
CA ILE A 68 11.72 -51.62 -47.97
C ILE A 68 10.83 -50.38 -47.83
N ALA A 69 11.32 -49.31 -47.19
CA ALA A 69 10.62 -48.04 -47.05
C ALA A 69 10.35 -47.40 -48.42
N ASN A 70 11.31 -47.43 -49.33
CA ASN A 70 11.14 -46.94 -50.70
C ASN A 70 10.12 -47.78 -51.48
N LEU A 71 10.15 -49.11 -51.34
CA LEU A 71 9.15 -50.00 -51.96
C LEU A 71 7.73 -49.71 -51.46
N MET A 72 7.57 -49.45 -50.15
CA MET A 72 6.28 -49.06 -49.57
C MET A 72 5.84 -47.66 -50.02
N ALA A 73 6.78 -46.72 -50.16
CA ALA A 73 6.50 -45.39 -50.70
C ALA A 73 6.07 -45.47 -52.17
N ASP A 74 6.74 -46.27 -52.99
CA ASP A 74 6.36 -46.50 -54.40
C ASP A 74 4.97 -47.13 -54.51
N LEU A 75 4.61 -48.05 -53.61
CA LEU A 75 3.26 -48.60 -53.55
C LEU A 75 2.21 -47.58 -53.11
N ALA A 76 2.56 -46.68 -52.19
CA ALA A 76 1.70 -45.59 -51.77
C ALA A 76 1.48 -44.55 -52.89
N ASP A 77 2.51 -44.28 -53.68
CA ASP A 77 2.45 -43.39 -54.84
C ASP A 77 1.59 -43.96 -55.98
N GLU A 78 1.51 -45.29 -56.12
CA GLU A 78 0.60 -46.02 -57.04
C GLU A 78 -0.80 -46.30 -56.43
N ASP A 79 -1.22 -45.51 -55.44
CA ASP A 79 -2.52 -45.57 -54.75
C ASP A 79 -2.86 -46.93 -54.08
N LYS A 80 -1.83 -47.74 -53.77
CA LYS A 80 -1.93 -49.01 -53.02
C LYS A 80 -1.21 -48.91 -51.67
N PRO A 81 -1.67 -48.05 -50.73
CA PRO A 81 -0.94 -47.79 -49.50
C PRO A 81 -0.85 -49.03 -48.63
N VAL A 82 0.38 -49.37 -48.24
CA VAL A 82 0.66 -50.47 -47.31
C VAL A 82 0.07 -50.12 -45.94
N THR A 83 -0.77 -51.00 -45.41
CA THR A 83 -1.37 -50.82 -44.08
C THR A 83 -0.30 -50.82 -42.99
N VAL A 84 -0.52 -50.08 -41.91
CA VAL A 84 0.39 -50.02 -40.74
C VAL A 84 0.69 -51.41 -40.16
N GLU A 85 -0.25 -52.34 -40.27
CA GLU A 85 -0.10 -53.74 -39.84
C GLU A 85 0.94 -54.49 -40.70
N VAL A 86 0.96 -54.27 -42.02
CA VAL A 86 1.97 -54.84 -42.94
C VAL A 86 3.33 -54.14 -42.77
N GLU A 87 3.36 -52.84 -42.50
CA GLU A 87 4.62 -52.12 -42.18
C GLU A 87 5.24 -52.66 -40.88
N GLN A 88 4.42 -52.90 -39.85
CA GLN A 88 4.86 -53.50 -38.59
C GLN A 88 5.34 -54.95 -38.79
N LEU A 89 4.61 -55.76 -39.55
CA LEU A 89 5.03 -57.12 -39.91
C LEU A 89 6.36 -57.12 -40.67
N LEU A 90 6.55 -56.20 -41.62
CA LEU A 90 7.81 -56.03 -42.34
C LEU A 90 8.95 -55.59 -41.41
N ARG A 91 8.70 -54.65 -40.48
CA ARG A 91 9.71 -54.26 -39.46
C ARG A 91 10.10 -55.44 -38.59
N GLU A 92 9.14 -56.26 -38.21
CA GLU A 92 9.37 -57.43 -37.36
C GLU A 92 10.14 -58.54 -38.10
N LEU A 93 9.72 -58.89 -39.31
CA LEU A 93 10.41 -59.86 -40.18
C LEU A 93 11.80 -59.37 -40.60
N HIS A 94 11.96 -58.07 -40.86
CA HIS A 94 13.27 -57.45 -41.11
C HIS A 94 14.18 -57.52 -39.89
N GLY A 95 13.65 -57.21 -38.71
CA GLY A 95 14.37 -57.31 -37.44
C GLY A 95 14.74 -58.76 -37.09
N ARG A 96 13.87 -59.73 -37.35
CA ARG A 96 14.16 -61.17 -37.14
C ARG A 96 15.20 -61.70 -38.13
N SER A 97 15.04 -61.40 -39.42
CA SER A 97 15.99 -61.82 -40.47
C SER A 97 17.37 -61.16 -40.37
N ARG A 98 17.50 -59.96 -39.77
CA ARG A 98 18.79 -59.36 -39.38
C ARG A 98 19.42 -60.05 -38.18
N ARG A 99 18.63 -60.38 -37.15
CA ARG A 99 19.11 -61.06 -35.93
C ARG A 99 19.64 -62.48 -36.20
N ALA A 100 19.06 -63.17 -37.18
CA ALA A 100 19.50 -64.52 -37.59
C ALA A 100 20.79 -64.54 -38.45
N GLY A 101 21.43 -63.39 -38.75
CA GLY A 101 22.53 -63.30 -39.70
C GLY A 101 23.74 -62.49 -39.23
N SER A 102 24.68 -63.19 -38.58
CA SER A 102 26.11 -62.88 -38.38
C SER A 102 26.50 -61.59 -37.62
N ALA A 103 27.74 -61.60 -37.09
CA ALA A 103 28.40 -60.55 -36.31
C ALA A 103 28.35 -59.13 -36.92
N ALA A 104 28.01 -58.98 -38.20
CA ALA A 104 27.82 -57.70 -38.86
C ALA A 104 26.55 -56.95 -38.40
N SER A 105 25.50 -57.66 -37.94
CA SER A 105 24.27 -57.01 -37.44
C SER A 105 24.48 -56.34 -36.06
N ASP A 106 25.42 -56.85 -35.26
CA ASP A 106 25.78 -56.25 -33.96
C ASP A 106 26.58 -54.96 -34.13
N VAL A 107 27.48 -54.91 -35.11
CA VAL A 107 28.22 -53.70 -35.47
C VAL A 107 27.27 -52.59 -35.91
N GLN A 108 26.27 -52.89 -36.75
CA GLN A 108 25.28 -51.89 -37.15
C GLN A 108 24.41 -51.40 -35.98
N ARG A 109 24.02 -52.30 -35.07
CA ARG A 109 23.26 -51.92 -33.86
C ARG A 109 24.08 -51.01 -32.94
N LEU A 110 25.38 -51.26 -32.82
CA LEU A 110 26.30 -50.39 -32.08
C LEU A 110 26.46 -49.03 -32.78
N HIS A 111 26.49 -48.98 -34.12
CA HIS A 111 26.49 -47.72 -34.87
C HIS A 111 25.20 -46.92 -34.70
N ASP A 112 24.03 -47.56 -34.76
CA ASP A 112 22.75 -46.88 -34.57
C ASP A 112 22.66 -46.31 -33.13
N ARG A 113 23.08 -47.09 -32.13
CA ARG A 113 23.15 -46.61 -30.73
C ARG A 113 24.15 -45.48 -30.52
N LEU A 114 25.27 -45.48 -31.25
CA LEU A 114 26.25 -44.40 -31.19
C LEU A 114 25.67 -43.12 -31.80
N ALA A 115 24.95 -43.23 -32.92
CA ALA A 115 24.28 -42.09 -33.55
C ALA A 115 23.20 -41.49 -32.65
N ASP A 116 22.36 -42.31 -32.02
CA ASP A 116 21.35 -41.85 -31.05
C ASP A 116 22.01 -41.14 -29.85
N ALA A 117 23.09 -41.72 -29.31
CA ALA A 117 23.84 -41.12 -28.21
C ALA A 117 24.51 -39.79 -28.61
N ASP A 118 25.02 -39.68 -29.85
CA ASP A 118 25.61 -38.45 -30.38
C ASP A 118 24.54 -37.35 -30.59
N ASP A 119 23.33 -37.72 -31.00
CA ASP A 119 22.19 -36.81 -31.13
C ASP A 119 21.72 -36.30 -29.76
N GLU A 120 21.58 -37.19 -28.76
CA GLU A 120 21.24 -36.82 -27.38
C GLU A 120 22.33 -35.92 -26.76
N ALA A 121 23.61 -36.24 -26.98
CA ALA A 121 24.72 -35.41 -26.55
C ALA A 121 24.70 -34.04 -27.22
N SER A 122 24.35 -33.98 -28.50
CA SER A 122 24.22 -32.72 -29.25
C SER A 122 23.05 -31.86 -28.76
N GLN A 123 21.91 -32.48 -28.44
CA GLN A 123 20.76 -31.78 -27.85
C GLN A 123 21.09 -31.26 -26.45
N SER A 124 21.72 -32.07 -25.61
CA SER A 124 22.15 -31.68 -24.27
C SER A 124 23.15 -30.52 -24.31
N LYS A 125 24.10 -30.52 -25.26
CA LYS A 125 25.03 -29.41 -25.50
C LYS A 125 24.31 -28.12 -25.92
N ARG A 126 23.29 -28.20 -26.78
CA ARG A 126 22.49 -27.03 -27.19
C ARG A 126 21.72 -26.44 -26.01
N LEU A 127 21.10 -27.29 -25.19
CA LEU A 127 20.37 -26.85 -24.00
C LEU A 127 21.32 -26.23 -22.96
N ALA A 128 22.46 -26.86 -22.70
CA ALA A 128 23.48 -26.33 -21.80
C ALA A 128 23.97 -24.94 -22.27
N LYS A 129 24.19 -24.76 -23.58
CA LYS A 129 24.56 -23.48 -24.16
C LYS A 129 23.46 -22.43 -23.98
N ALA A 130 22.20 -22.77 -24.27
CA ALA A 130 21.07 -21.85 -24.09
C ALA A 130 20.89 -21.40 -22.63
N LEU A 131 20.98 -22.34 -21.67
CA LEU A 131 20.93 -22.02 -20.25
C LEU A 131 22.13 -21.15 -19.82
N THR A 132 23.33 -21.43 -20.33
CA THR A 132 24.53 -20.60 -20.08
C THR A 132 24.35 -19.18 -20.58
N ASP A 133 23.75 -19.00 -21.76
CA ASP A 133 23.51 -17.68 -22.35
C ASP A 133 22.45 -16.89 -21.54
N VAL A 134 21.38 -17.54 -21.10
CA VAL A 134 20.36 -16.94 -20.20
C VAL A 134 20.98 -16.55 -18.86
N LEU A 135 21.81 -17.42 -18.26
CA LEU A 135 22.48 -17.15 -17.00
C LEU A 135 23.40 -15.92 -17.12
N ARG A 136 24.19 -15.83 -18.20
CA ARG A 136 25.03 -14.65 -18.50
C ARG A 136 24.24 -13.36 -18.73
N ASP A 137 23.02 -13.45 -19.27
CA ASP A 137 22.13 -12.28 -19.41
C ASP A 137 21.63 -11.81 -18.04
N LYS A 138 21.19 -12.74 -17.19
CA LYS A 138 20.76 -12.43 -15.81
C LYS A 138 21.89 -11.86 -14.97
N GLU A 139 23.10 -12.41 -15.07
CA GLU A 139 24.29 -11.87 -14.40
C GLU A 139 24.61 -10.43 -14.85
N ARG A 140 24.53 -10.14 -16.16
CA ARG A 140 24.72 -8.79 -16.69
C ARG A 140 23.64 -7.81 -16.20
N ARG A 141 22.39 -8.27 -16.10
CA ARG A 141 21.29 -7.47 -15.54
C ARG A 141 21.49 -7.20 -14.05
N LEU A 142 21.90 -8.20 -13.27
CA LEU A 142 22.25 -8.05 -11.85
C LEU A 142 23.39 -7.06 -11.66
N ALA A 143 24.48 -7.17 -12.42
CA ALA A 143 25.60 -6.22 -12.35
C ALA A 143 25.20 -4.78 -12.72
N THR A 144 24.25 -4.60 -13.65
CA THR A 144 23.71 -3.28 -13.99
C THR A 144 22.83 -2.71 -12.86
N LEU A 145 21.97 -3.53 -12.26
CA LEU A 145 21.16 -3.11 -11.10
C LEU A 145 22.04 -2.79 -9.90
N GLN A 146 23.08 -3.58 -9.63
CA GLN A 146 24.02 -3.33 -8.53
C GLN A 146 24.75 -2.00 -8.73
N ARG A 147 25.23 -1.69 -9.94
CA ARG A 147 25.83 -0.38 -10.25
C ARG A 147 24.85 0.77 -10.03
N LYS A 148 23.56 0.58 -10.37
CA LYS A 148 22.53 1.59 -10.12
C LYS A 148 22.28 1.81 -8.63
N ILE A 149 22.23 0.73 -7.85
CA ILE A 149 22.09 0.80 -6.37
C ILE A 149 23.27 1.57 -5.79
N ASN A 150 24.51 1.18 -6.11
CA ASN A 150 25.70 1.83 -5.59
C ASN A 150 25.74 3.32 -5.96
N ARG A 151 25.36 3.69 -7.18
CA ARG A 151 25.27 5.09 -7.60
C ARG A 151 24.24 5.89 -6.78
N LEU A 152 23.05 5.32 -6.55
CA LEU A 152 22.02 5.98 -5.72
C LEU A 152 22.46 6.09 -4.25
N GLU A 153 23.26 5.15 -3.76
CA GLU A 153 23.86 5.21 -2.42
C GLU A 153 24.94 6.28 -2.30
N GLU A 154 25.78 6.43 -3.33
CA GLU A 154 26.76 7.52 -3.46
C GLU A 154 26.06 8.88 -3.51
N GLU A 155 25.05 9.06 -4.37
CA GLU A 155 24.24 10.29 -4.46
C GLU A 155 23.60 10.63 -3.09
N ARG A 156 23.03 9.64 -2.38
CA ARG A 156 22.50 9.84 -1.01
C ARG A 156 23.57 10.16 0.03
N ALA A 157 24.78 9.66 -0.13
CA ALA A 157 25.89 9.98 0.77
C ALA A 157 26.35 11.43 0.57
N GLU A 158 26.42 11.89 -0.68
CA GLU A 158 26.69 13.28 -1.05
C GLU A 158 25.62 14.23 -0.50
N ASP A 159 24.33 13.90 -0.67
CA ASP A 159 23.22 14.71 -0.13
C ASP A 159 23.29 14.83 1.41
N ARG A 160 23.57 13.72 2.11
CA ARG A 160 23.76 13.74 3.57
C ARG A 160 24.95 14.59 3.98
N HIS A 161 26.04 14.55 3.21
CA HIS A 161 27.20 15.38 3.48
C HIS A 161 26.87 16.87 3.26
N ALA A 162 26.22 17.22 2.15
CA ALA A 162 25.77 18.58 1.86
C ALA A 162 24.82 19.12 2.93
N TYR A 163 23.85 18.31 3.36
CA TYR A 163 22.94 18.66 4.46
C TYR A 163 23.68 18.85 5.79
N GLY A 164 24.66 17.99 6.09
CA GLY A 164 25.51 18.12 7.26
C GLY A 164 26.32 19.42 7.26
N GLN A 165 26.92 19.79 6.12
CA GLN A 165 27.65 21.06 5.96
C GLN A 165 26.73 22.26 6.12
N ALA A 166 25.52 22.22 5.54
CA ALA A 166 24.52 23.25 5.72
C ALA A 166 24.16 23.40 7.21
N LEU A 167 23.94 22.31 7.94
CA LEU A 167 23.64 22.34 9.37
C LEU A 167 24.77 22.96 10.20
N ILE A 168 26.04 22.68 9.85
CA ILE A 168 27.20 23.30 10.49
C ILE A 168 27.21 24.82 10.23
N ALA A 169 26.98 25.25 8.99
CA ALA A 169 26.91 26.68 8.66
C ALA A 169 25.74 27.40 9.38
N TRP A 170 24.57 26.75 9.46
CA TRP A 170 23.42 27.27 10.22
C TRP A 170 23.71 27.34 11.73
N ARG A 171 24.42 26.37 12.30
CA ARG A 171 24.87 26.45 13.70
C ARG A 171 25.86 27.59 13.93
N GLY A 172 26.78 27.83 12.99
CA GLY A 172 27.71 28.95 13.04
C GLY A 172 26.98 30.29 13.05
N THR A 173 26.12 30.53 12.07
CA THR A 173 25.30 31.76 12.00
C THR A 173 24.38 31.95 13.20
N TYR A 174 23.79 30.87 13.73
CA TYR A 174 23.00 30.95 14.97
C TYR A 174 23.86 31.35 16.18
N GLN A 175 25.06 30.80 16.29
CA GLN A 175 25.99 31.14 17.36
C GLN A 175 26.46 32.60 17.26
N GLU A 176 26.76 33.10 16.05
CA GLU A 176 27.09 34.51 15.80
C GLU A 176 25.93 35.44 16.19
N LEU A 177 24.70 35.12 15.79
CA LEU A 177 23.52 35.90 16.18
C LEU A 177 23.29 35.88 17.69
N ARG A 178 23.57 34.76 18.35
CA ARG A 178 23.49 34.65 19.81
C ARG A 178 24.54 35.52 20.49
N GLU A 179 25.78 35.51 20.02
CA GLU A 179 26.86 36.34 20.53
C GLU A 179 26.59 37.83 20.30
N GLU A 180 26.00 38.19 19.17
CA GLU A 180 25.56 39.56 18.88
C GLU A 180 24.43 39.99 19.83
N ARG A 181 23.42 39.14 20.03
CA ARG A 181 22.37 39.39 21.03
C ARG A 181 22.96 39.60 22.42
N ASP A 182 23.88 38.73 22.84
CA ASP A 182 24.50 38.80 24.17
C ASP A 182 25.43 40.02 24.30
N ARG A 183 25.98 40.53 23.19
CA ARG A 183 26.71 41.81 23.15
C ARG A 183 25.75 42.99 23.30
N LEU A 184 24.67 43.01 22.52
CA LEU A 184 23.65 44.06 22.58
C LEU A 184 22.98 44.14 23.95
N LEU A 185 22.73 43.01 24.61
CA LEU A 185 22.20 42.99 25.98
C LEU A 185 23.17 43.64 26.97
N ARG A 186 24.47 43.36 26.87
CA ARG A 186 25.49 44.04 27.70
C ARG A 186 25.56 45.53 27.42
N GLU A 187 25.48 45.94 26.15
CA GLU A 187 25.44 47.36 25.79
C GLU A 187 24.19 48.06 26.33
N VAL A 188 23.03 47.38 26.32
CA VAL A 188 21.81 47.90 26.94
C VAL A 188 21.99 48.07 28.45
N ASP A 189 22.57 47.09 29.13
CA ASP A 189 22.85 47.18 30.58
C ASP A 189 23.82 48.33 30.89
N ASP A 190 24.89 48.49 30.10
CA ASP A 190 25.87 49.58 30.24
C ASP A 190 25.19 50.95 30.03
N LEU A 191 24.34 51.08 29.00
CA LEU A 191 23.57 52.30 28.73
C LEU A 191 22.56 52.61 29.84
N GLN A 192 21.92 51.58 30.41
CA GLN A 192 21.03 51.73 31.56
C GLN A 192 21.80 52.19 32.80
N GLY A 193 23.00 51.66 33.03
CA GLY A 193 23.91 52.10 34.08
C GLY A 193 24.32 53.56 33.91
N ALA A 194 24.79 53.94 32.72
CA ALA A 194 25.14 55.31 32.39
C ALA A 194 23.96 56.28 32.53
N LEU A 195 22.75 55.84 32.14
CA LEU A 195 21.53 56.62 32.35
C LEU A 195 21.21 56.80 33.84
N ALA A 196 21.40 55.76 34.65
CA ALA A 196 21.19 55.84 36.10
C ALA A 196 22.19 56.78 36.77
N ASP A 197 23.46 56.76 36.35
CA ASP A 197 24.48 57.69 36.82
C ASP A 197 24.19 59.13 36.39
N ALA A 198 23.83 59.36 35.12
CA ALA A 198 23.45 60.68 34.63
C ALA A 198 22.22 61.23 35.38
N LYS A 199 21.23 60.37 35.68
CA LYS A 199 20.08 60.75 36.53
C LYS A 199 20.51 61.12 37.95
N ARG A 200 21.50 60.43 38.51
CA ARG A 200 22.06 60.75 39.83
C ARG A 200 22.77 62.10 39.80
N GLU A 201 23.60 62.37 38.80
CA GLU A 201 24.26 63.65 38.61
C GLU A 201 23.25 64.80 38.45
N VAL A 202 22.18 64.57 37.68
CA VAL A 202 21.07 65.54 37.55
C VAL A 202 20.41 65.77 38.92
N SER A 203 20.12 64.72 39.68
CA SER A 203 19.55 64.84 41.03
C SER A 203 20.47 65.60 41.98
N GLU A 204 21.78 65.33 41.95
CA GLU A 204 22.78 66.04 42.76
C GLU A 204 22.89 67.52 42.35
N ALA A 205 22.84 67.81 41.05
CA ALA A 205 22.81 69.18 40.54
C ALA A 205 21.51 69.91 40.92
N GLU A 206 20.37 69.23 40.89
CA GLU A 206 19.07 69.75 41.34
C GLU A 206 19.07 70.02 42.85
N GLU A 207 19.66 69.14 43.67
CA GLU A 207 19.86 69.36 45.11
C GLU A 207 20.76 70.59 45.36
N GLN A 208 21.86 70.73 44.61
CA GLN A 208 22.73 71.91 44.69
C GLN A 208 21.99 73.19 44.27
N CYS A 209 21.22 73.14 43.18
CA CYS A 209 20.36 74.24 42.77
C CYS A 209 19.36 74.60 43.86
N THR A 210 18.68 73.62 44.45
CA THR A 210 17.73 73.82 45.56
C THR A 210 18.42 74.44 46.78
N GLN A 211 19.64 74.01 47.10
CA GLN A 211 20.42 74.59 48.19
C GLN A 211 20.81 76.05 47.91
N LEU A 212 21.24 76.35 46.68
CA LEU A 212 21.57 77.71 46.24
C LEU A 212 20.33 78.60 46.17
N GLU A 213 19.18 78.07 45.72
CA GLU A 213 17.89 78.73 45.75
C GLU A 213 17.43 78.99 47.19
N GLY A 214 17.66 78.06 48.12
CA GLY A 214 17.42 78.28 49.54
C GLY A 214 18.31 79.38 50.13
N GLN A 215 19.59 79.40 49.78
CA GLN A 215 20.52 80.47 50.17
C GLN A 215 20.14 81.82 49.53
N LEU A 216 19.70 81.80 48.27
CA LEU A 216 19.19 82.96 47.55
C LEU A 216 17.91 83.45 48.21
N ALA A 217 16.95 82.57 48.50
CA ALA A 217 15.70 82.89 49.19
C ALA A 217 15.95 83.41 50.60
N GLU A 218 16.93 82.88 51.35
CA GLU A 218 17.32 83.45 52.64
C GLU A 218 18.01 84.82 52.49
N ALA A 219 18.82 85.02 51.46
CA ALA A 219 19.44 86.30 51.13
C ALA A 219 18.40 87.33 50.65
N GLU A 220 17.42 86.89 49.87
CA GLU A 220 16.25 87.64 49.39
C GLU A 220 15.28 87.92 50.53
N LYS A 221 15.09 87.01 51.48
CA LYS A 221 14.30 87.21 52.71
C LYS A 221 15.01 88.16 53.68
N ARG A 222 16.36 88.13 53.72
CA ARG A 222 17.19 89.17 54.35
C ARG A 222 17.14 90.51 53.58
N ALA A 223 16.87 90.49 52.28
CA ALA A 223 16.74 91.67 51.42
C ALA A 223 15.28 92.11 51.17
N GLY A 224 14.30 91.41 51.73
CA GLY A 224 12.93 91.37 51.23
C GLY A 224 12.00 90.81 52.29
N GLU A 225 11.87 91.53 53.40
CA GLU A 225 10.64 91.55 54.18
C GLU A 225 9.53 92.19 53.33
N ALA A 226 9.02 91.48 52.31
CA ALA A 226 7.76 91.77 51.63
C ALA A 226 7.37 90.67 50.61
N GLY A 227 6.43 89.79 51.01
CA GLY A 227 5.50 89.15 50.07
C GLY A 227 5.72 87.66 49.77
N GLU A 228 5.20 86.78 50.62
CA GLU A 228 5.07 85.34 50.40
C GLU A 228 4.03 85.03 49.30
N ARG A 229 4.43 84.23 48.30
CA ARG A 229 3.51 83.44 47.46
C ARG A 229 3.98 81.97 47.49
N PRO A 230 3.07 81.01 47.73
CA PRO A 230 3.43 79.59 47.76
C PRO A 230 3.87 79.09 46.38
N GLY A 231 4.91 78.25 46.36
CA GLY A 231 5.52 77.69 45.15
C GLY A 231 4.69 76.57 44.54
N LEU A 232 4.77 76.42 43.22
CA LEU A 232 4.03 75.43 42.42
C LEU A 232 4.20 73.98 42.91
N LEU A 233 5.37 73.64 43.49
CA LEU A 233 5.69 72.30 43.99
C LEU A 233 4.90 71.94 45.25
N GLU A 234 4.79 72.88 46.20
CA GLU A 234 4.02 72.71 47.45
C GLU A 234 2.51 72.60 47.15
N ILE A 235 2.06 73.32 46.11
CA ILE A 235 0.70 73.16 45.58
C ILE A 235 0.53 71.74 45.04
N LEU A 236 1.46 71.20 44.24
CA LEU A 236 1.31 69.86 43.66
C LEU A 236 1.28 68.74 44.71
N GLU A 237 2.13 68.80 45.73
CA GLU A 237 2.17 67.81 46.82
C GLU A 237 0.95 67.84 47.75
N THR A 238 0.36 69.02 47.97
CA THR A 238 -0.88 69.11 48.76
C THR A 238 -2.12 68.76 47.93
N THR A 239 -2.07 69.05 46.63
CA THR A 239 -3.17 68.81 45.69
C THR A 239 -3.32 67.32 45.39
N ASP A 240 -2.24 66.53 45.35
CA ASP A 240 -2.33 65.10 45.05
C ASP A 240 -3.18 64.30 46.06
N ARG A 241 -3.20 64.69 47.34
CA ARG A 241 -3.95 64.04 48.42
C ARG A 241 -5.32 64.65 48.67
N THR A 242 -5.49 65.96 48.47
CA THR A 242 -6.69 66.67 48.96
C THR A 242 -7.64 67.12 47.84
N ALA A 243 -7.18 67.21 46.60
CA ALA A 243 -8.03 67.64 45.49
C ALA A 243 -9.11 66.60 45.16
N SER A 244 -10.26 67.03 44.68
CA SER A 244 -11.24 66.11 44.09
C SER A 244 -10.77 65.58 42.73
N VAL A 245 -11.29 64.44 42.27
CA VAL A 245 -10.98 63.87 40.95
C VAL A 245 -11.16 64.89 39.81
N PRO A 246 -12.26 65.68 39.73
CA PRO A 246 -12.41 66.70 38.68
C PRO A 246 -11.33 67.79 38.73
N GLN A 247 -10.92 68.21 39.93
CA GLN A 247 -9.85 69.20 40.10
C GLN A 247 -8.50 68.65 39.62
N LEU A 248 -8.22 67.36 39.86
CA LEU A 248 -7.01 66.72 39.34
C LEU A 248 -7.03 66.60 37.82
N VAL A 249 -8.16 66.25 37.21
CA VAL A 249 -8.30 66.16 35.74
C VAL A 249 -8.10 67.54 35.09
N ASP A 250 -8.65 68.60 35.68
CA ASP A 250 -8.46 69.97 35.20
C ASP A 250 -6.99 70.40 35.31
N LEU A 251 -6.35 70.10 36.44
CA LEU A 251 -4.93 70.36 36.64
C LEU A 251 -4.05 69.58 35.65
N VAL A 252 -4.34 68.31 35.39
CA VAL A 252 -3.64 67.51 34.37
C VAL A 252 -3.86 68.10 32.98
N THR A 253 -5.06 68.60 32.67
CA THR A 253 -5.36 69.28 31.41
C THR A 253 -4.48 70.53 31.24
N HIS A 254 -4.36 71.34 32.29
CA HIS A 254 -3.48 72.51 32.30
C HIS A 254 -1.99 72.17 32.21
N LEU A 255 -1.57 71.04 32.78
CA LEU A 255 -0.17 70.58 32.74
C LEU A 255 0.18 69.81 31.47
N SER A 256 -0.80 69.39 30.66
CA SER A 256 -0.58 68.64 29.42
C SER A 256 -0.07 69.49 28.24
N VAL A 257 0.24 70.77 28.48
CA VAL A 257 0.90 71.67 27.53
C VAL A 257 2.33 71.18 27.24
N PRO A 258 2.83 71.29 25.99
CA PRO A 258 4.21 70.91 25.65
C PRO A 258 5.23 71.53 26.62
N GLY A 259 6.09 70.68 27.20
CA GLY A 259 7.10 71.08 28.20
C GLY A 259 6.73 70.79 29.65
N ARG A 260 5.46 70.46 29.97
CA ARG A 260 5.01 70.10 31.34
C ARG A 260 4.36 68.72 31.45
N THR A 261 4.34 67.94 30.36
CA THR A 261 3.73 66.61 30.30
C THR A 261 4.34 65.61 31.28
N ALA A 262 5.64 65.74 31.59
CA ALA A 262 6.29 64.93 32.61
C ALA A 262 5.68 65.19 34.00
N MET A 263 5.49 66.46 34.37
CA MET A 263 4.86 66.83 35.64
C MET A 263 3.41 66.34 35.73
N ALA A 264 2.65 66.43 34.64
CA ALA A 264 1.30 65.87 34.58
C ALA A 264 1.31 64.36 34.86
N THR A 265 2.30 63.64 34.31
CA THR A 265 2.42 62.19 34.48
C THR A 265 2.81 61.82 35.91
N GLU A 266 3.77 62.54 36.50
CA GLU A 266 4.18 62.31 37.90
C GLU A 266 3.07 62.67 38.90
N LEU A 267 2.29 63.73 38.62
CA LEU A 267 1.11 64.05 39.43
C LEU A 267 0.09 62.90 39.44
N VAL A 268 -0.23 62.33 38.27
CA VAL A 268 -1.18 61.20 38.18
C VAL A 268 -0.60 59.95 38.86
N LYS A 269 0.70 59.69 38.72
CA LYS A 269 1.37 58.60 39.45
C LYS A 269 1.27 58.78 40.96
N SER A 270 1.66 59.95 41.48
CA SER A 270 1.63 60.24 42.93
C SER A 270 0.22 60.18 43.50
N ALA A 271 -0.74 60.83 42.83
CA ALA A 271 -2.15 60.79 43.22
C ALA A 271 -2.71 59.36 43.17
N GLY A 272 -2.35 58.60 42.14
CA GLY A 272 -2.73 57.20 42.02
C GLY A 272 -2.17 56.34 43.16
N GLN A 273 -0.91 56.54 43.55
CA GLN A 273 -0.26 55.77 44.61
C GLN A 273 -0.73 56.13 46.03
N SER A 274 -1.03 57.40 46.28
CA SER A 274 -1.35 57.90 47.63
C SER A 274 -2.82 57.76 48.03
N ARG A 275 -3.74 57.74 47.06
CA ARG A 275 -5.20 57.73 47.32
C ARG A 275 -5.78 56.36 47.66
N PRO A 276 -6.99 56.25 48.23
CA PRO A 276 -7.68 54.96 48.31
C PRO A 276 -8.08 54.46 46.89
N VAL A 277 -8.22 53.14 46.72
CA VAL A 277 -8.52 52.53 45.40
C VAL A 277 -9.86 53.04 44.83
N GLU A 278 -10.80 53.37 45.71
CA GLU A 278 -12.12 53.93 45.40
C GLU A 278 -12.04 55.34 44.77
N GLU A 279 -10.94 56.07 44.98
CA GLU A 279 -10.71 57.37 44.33
C GLU A 279 -9.72 57.27 43.16
N ALA A 280 -8.72 56.41 43.27
CA ALA A 280 -7.70 56.23 42.24
C ALA A 280 -8.29 55.62 40.95
N ALA A 281 -9.23 54.67 41.05
CA ALA A 281 -9.82 54.05 39.85
C ALA A 281 -10.70 55.05 39.06
N PRO A 282 -11.62 55.81 39.69
CA PRO A 282 -12.35 56.88 39.01
C PRO A 282 -11.46 58.00 38.47
N LEU A 283 -10.32 58.28 39.09
CA LEU A 283 -9.36 59.26 38.56
C LEU A 283 -8.83 58.82 37.18
N ILE A 284 -8.39 57.57 37.05
CA ILE A 284 -7.92 57.03 35.77
C ILE A 284 -9.05 57.03 34.74
N GLU A 285 -10.25 56.61 35.11
CA GLU A 285 -11.43 56.65 34.26
C GLU A 285 -11.75 58.07 33.76
N ALA A 286 -11.74 59.06 34.66
CA ALA A 286 -12.01 60.44 34.32
C ALA A 286 -10.94 61.04 33.39
N LEU A 287 -9.67 60.64 33.56
CA LEU A 287 -8.58 61.02 32.64
C LEU A 287 -8.79 60.41 31.24
N TYR A 288 -9.25 59.15 31.15
CA TYR A 288 -9.65 58.55 29.88
C TYR A 288 -10.83 59.32 29.25
N GLY A 289 -11.86 59.65 30.02
CA GLY A 289 -13.00 60.44 29.56
C GLY A 289 -12.63 61.84 29.08
N ALA A 290 -11.56 62.42 29.63
CA ALA A 290 -11.00 63.71 29.24
C ALA A 290 -9.98 63.64 28.08
N GLY A 291 -9.68 62.46 27.55
CA GLY A 291 -8.74 62.26 26.44
C GLY A 291 -7.26 62.23 26.84
N HIS A 292 -6.94 62.15 28.13
CA HIS A 292 -5.57 62.11 28.68
C HIS A 292 -5.05 60.67 28.83
N HIS A 293 -5.23 59.84 27.79
CA HIS A 293 -4.91 58.41 27.82
C HIS A 293 -3.44 58.14 28.16
N ARG A 294 -2.51 58.94 27.63
CA ARG A 294 -1.07 58.74 27.83
C ARG A 294 -0.67 58.88 29.30
N GLN A 295 -1.17 59.90 29.99
CA GLN A 295 -0.89 60.17 31.39
C GLN A 295 -1.52 59.09 32.28
N ALA A 296 -2.75 58.69 31.95
CA ALA A 296 -3.45 57.61 32.64
C ALA A 296 -2.67 56.28 32.51
N GLU A 297 -2.32 55.86 31.29
CA GLU A 297 -1.58 54.62 31.01
C GLU A 297 -0.18 54.61 31.63
N ALA A 298 0.54 55.74 31.58
CA ALA A 298 1.87 55.86 32.17
C ALA A 298 1.86 55.75 33.71
N ALA A 299 0.71 55.99 34.35
CA ALA A 299 0.57 55.86 35.81
C ALA A 299 0.20 54.45 36.27
N LEU A 300 -0.39 53.61 35.41
CA LEU A 300 -0.84 52.26 35.77
C LEU A 300 0.26 51.37 36.35
N PRO A 301 1.50 51.34 35.83
CA PRO A 301 2.56 50.52 36.43
C PRO A 301 2.91 50.94 37.86
N ALA A 302 2.99 52.26 38.10
CA ALA A 302 3.31 52.83 39.41
C ALA A 302 2.19 52.57 40.43
N LEU A 303 0.94 52.60 39.95
CA LEU A 303 -0.25 52.21 40.70
C LEU A 303 -0.18 50.75 41.16
N VAL A 304 0.09 49.82 40.23
CA VAL A 304 0.13 48.39 40.54
C VAL A 304 1.27 48.04 41.50
N LEU A 305 2.45 48.67 41.33
CA LEU A 305 3.66 48.37 42.10
C LEU A 305 3.50 48.49 43.63
N VAL A 306 2.70 49.45 44.10
CA VAL A 306 2.57 49.75 45.55
C VAL A 306 1.31 49.16 46.19
N ARG A 307 0.48 48.48 45.41
CA ARG A 307 -0.88 48.08 45.83
C ARG A 307 -0.96 46.60 46.20
N PRO A 308 -1.76 46.25 47.23
CA PRO A 308 -2.04 44.85 47.51
C PRO A 308 -2.88 44.21 46.40
N ALA A 309 -2.83 42.88 46.31
CA ALA A 309 -3.58 42.09 45.34
C ALA A 309 -5.11 42.39 45.30
N ALA A 310 -5.70 42.72 46.45
CA ALA A 310 -7.12 43.09 46.52
C ALA A 310 -7.44 44.38 45.74
N ASP A 311 -6.62 45.42 45.90
CA ASP A 311 -6.79 46.70 45.21
C ASP A 311 -6.58 46.54 43.70
N VAL A 312 -5.61 45.72 43.29
CA VAL A 312 -5.35 45.41 41.89
C VAL A 312 -6.54 44.71 41.24
N ALA A 313 -7.18 43.78 41.95
CA ALA A 313 -8.43 43.16 41.50
C ALA A 313 -9.59 44.18 41.39
N VAL A 314 -9.65 45.18 42.27
CA VAL A 314 -10.63 46.27 42.18
C VAL A 314 -10.37 47.12 40.93
N PHE A 315 -9.12 47.48 40.62
CA PHE A 315 -8.80 48.20 39.38
C PHE A 315 -9.22 47.42 38.14
N ILE A 316 -8.89 46.13 38.06
CA ILE A 316 -9.27 45.27 36.93
C ILE A 316 -10.79 45.21 36.78
N ARG A 317 -11.53 45.05 37.87
CA ARG A 317 -13.00 45.04 37.86
C ARG A 317 -13.57 46.38 37.41
N HIS A 318 -13.04 47.48 37.95
CA HIS A 318 -13.50 48.84 37.64
C HIS A 318 -13.29 49.16 36.16
N PHE A 319 -12.06 49.01 35.67
CA PHE A 319 -11.73 49.30 34.26
C PHE A 319 -12.45 48.38 33.28
N GLY A 320 -12.64 47.10 33.63
CA GLY A 320 -13.42 46.18 32.82
C GLY A 320 -14.92 46.53 32.76
N GLY A 321 -15.49 47.01 33.88
CA GLY A 321 -16.88 47.45 33.96
C GLY A 321 -17.17 48.70 33.13
N GLU A 322 -16.19 49.62 33.07
CA GLU A 322 -16.29 50.87 32.31
C GLU A 322 -15.83 50.74 30.84
N GLY A 323 -15.48 49.54 30.38
CA GLY A 323 -15.04 49.30 29.00
C GLY A 323 -13.64 49.84 28.66
N LEU A 324 -12.80 50.10 29.67
CA LEU A 324 -11.43 50.56 29.52
C LEU A 324 -10.48 49.36 29.31
N GLU A 325 -10.59 48.70 28.15
CA GLU A 325 -9.86 47.46 27.85
C GLU A 325 -8.33 47.65 27.89
N ALA A 326 -7.81 48.76 27.35
CA ALA A 326 -6.37 49.06 27.35
C ALA A 326 -5.80 49.23 28.76
N ALA A 327 -6.52 49.93 29.64
CA ALA A 327 -6.14 50.09 31.04
C ALA A 327 -6.19 48.75 31.78
N THR A 328 -7.25 47.97 31.56
CA THR A 328 -7.41 46.62 32.15
C THR A 328 -6.24 45.71 31.75
N ALA A 329 -5.90 45.67 30.45
CA ALA A 329 -4.79 44.88 29.94
C ALA A 329 -3.43 45.34 30.52
N THR A 330 -3.22 46.66 30.64
CA THR A 330 -1.99 47.21 31.23
C THR A 330 -1.86 46.82 32.71
N VAL A 331 -2.93 46.99 33.50
CA VAL A 331 -2.93 46.58 34.91
C VAL A 331 -2.67 45.09 35.06
N MET A 332 -3.34 44.25 34.27
CA MET A 332 -3.10 42.80 34.28
C MET A 332 -1.65 42.48 33.94
N LYS A 333 -1.12 43.05 32.85
CA LYS A 333 0.26 42.82 32.41
C LYS A 333 1.27 43.23 33.48
N THR A 334 1.17 44.45 34.00
CA THR A 334 2.10 44.93 35.02
C THR A 334 1.98 44.11 36.31
N SER A 335 0.76 43.71 36.69
CA SER A 335 0.56 42.83 37.84
C SER A 335 1.28 41.49 37.63
N LEU A 336 1.19 40.90 36.44
CA LEU A 336 1.93 39.68 36.13
C LEU A 336 3.44 39.90 36.14
N GLU A 337 3.96 41.06 35.73
CA GLU A 337 5.40 41.33 35.74
C GLU A 337 5.97 41.47 37.16
N ILE A 338 5.24 42.14 38.04
CA ILE A 338 5.74 42.59 39.34
C ILE A 338 5.37 41.62 40.49
N HIS A 339 4.16 41.07 40.48
CA HIS A 339 3.64 40.33 41.63
C HIS A 339 4.16 38.90 41.74
N SER A 340 4.22 38.42 43.00
CA SER A 340 4.54 37.03 43.31
C SER A 340 3.41 36.07 42.87
N MET A 341 3.68 34.77 42.79
CA MET A 341 2.62 33.78 42.46
C MET A 341 1.48 33.78 43.49
N SER A 342 1.79 34.05 44.76
CA SER A 342 0.77 34.18 45.81
C SER A 342 -0.14 35.38 45.56
N ASP A 343 0.44 36.53 45.22
CA ASP A 343 -0.32 37.74 44.91
C ASP A 343 -1.16 37.58 43.64
N ILE A 344 -0.61 36.95 42.59
CA ILE A 344 -1.33 36.60 41.37
C ILE A 344 -2.54 35.70 41.68
N ALA A 345 -2.35 34.67 42.53
CA ALA A 345 -3.45 33.82 42.98
C ALA A 345 -4.51 34.64 43.73
N HIS A 346 -4.10 35.53 44.64
CA HIS A 346 -5.01 36.40 45.38
C HIS A 346 -5.81 37.35 44.46
N VAL A 347 -5.16 38.01 43.50
CA VAL A 347 -5.85 38.86 42.50
C VAL A 347 -6.95 38.06 41.81
N ALA A 348 -6.64 36.85 41.33
CA ALA A 348 -7.60 36.01 40.63
C ALA A 348 -8.77 35.57 41.54
N LEU A 349 -8.49 35.18 42.79
CA LEU A 349 -9.52 34.81 43.76
C LEU A 349 -10.44 35.98 44.10
N HIS A 350 -9.89 37.19 44.22
CA HIS A 350 -10.69 38.40 44.42
C HIS A 350 -11.57 38.70 43.20
N LEU A 351 -11.05 38.57 41.97
CA LEU A 351 -11.87 38.71 40.76
C LEU A 351 -13.03 37.71 40.72
N VAL A 352 -12.80 36.45 41.08
CA VAL A 352 -13.89 35.45 41.17
C VAL A 352 -14.92 35.85 42.23
N ARG A 353 -14.48 36.30 43.42
CA ARG A 353 -15.38 36.80 44.48
C ARG A 353 -16.18 38.02 44.05
N PHE A 354 -15.63 38.86 43.19
CA PHE A 354 -16.33 39.99 42.58
C PHE A 354 -17.27 39.60 41.42
N GLY A 355 -17.44 38.31 41.12
CA GLY A 355 -18.25 37.83 40.00
C GLY A 355 -17.59 38.01 38.63
N GLN A 356 -16.29 38.35 38.58
CA GLN A 356 -15.51 38.58 37.37
C GLN A 356 -14.74 37.34 36.93
N ALA A 357 -15.43 36.20 36.82
CA ALA A 357 -14.80 34.92 36.47
C ALA A 357 -14.13 34.93 35.08
N ALA A 358 -14.68 35.69 34.13
CA ALA A 358 -14.07 35.85 32.80
C ALA A 358 -12.72 36.58 32.88
N SER A 359 -12.65 37.69 33.62
CA SER A 359 -11.40 38.44 33.83
C SER A 359 -10.37 37.62 34.61
N ALA A 360 -10.80 36.84 35.61
CA ALA A 360 -9.94 35.92 36.33
C ALA A 360 -9.34 34.84 35.40
N ARG A 361 -10.15 34.30 34.48
CA ARG A 361 -9.69 33.33 33.46
C ARG A 361 -8.66 33.94 32.53
N VAL A 362 -8.90 35.15 32.00
CA VAL A 362 -7.94 35.84 31.12
C VAL A 362 -6.64 36.12 31.87
N TYR A 363 -6.74 36.63 33.10
CA TYR A 363 -5.60 36.97 33.94
C TYR A 363 -4.73 35.74 34.25
N LEU A 364 -5.34 34.63 34.69
CA LEU A 364 -4.61 33.39 34.95
C LEU A 364 -4.15 32.68 33.69
N GLY A 365 -4.89 32.77 32.58
CA GLY A 365 -4.43 32.28 31.28
C GLY A 365 -3.15 32.99 30.83
N ALA A 366 -3.09 34.31 30.98
CA ALA A 366 -1.88 35.09 30.72
C ALA A 366 -0.75 34.73 31.70
N ALA A 367 -1.04 34.60 33.00
CA ALA A 367 -0.06 34.18 34.00
C ALA A 367 0.56 32.82 33.65
N THR A 368 -0.29 31.84 33.37
CA THR A 368 0.09 30.48 33.01
C THR A 368 0.69 30.37 31.62
N THR A 369 0.73 31.44 30.82
CA THR A 369 1.44 31.45 29.52
C THR A 369 2.81 32.12 29.64
N VAL A 370 2.91 33.22 30.39
CA VAL A 370 4.11 34.07 30.44
C VAL A 370 5.11 33.64 31.52
N LYS A 371 4.65 33.03 32.61
CA LYS A 371 5.52 32.69 33.75
C LYS A 371 6.39 31.45 33.50
N PRO A 372 7.53 31.28 34.18
CA PRO A 372 8.28 30.02 34.18
C PRO A 372 7.41 28.82 34.58
N VAL A 373 7.79 27.62 34.12
CA VAL A 373 7.05 26.37 34.42
C VAL A 373 6.94 26.13 35.94
N THR A 374 8.01 26.37 36.70
CA THR A 374 8.03 26.23 38.17
C THR A 374 7.01 27.14 38.85
N ASP A 375 6.94 28.39 38.42
CA ASP A 375 6.03 29.40 38.96
C ASP A 375 4.56 29.02 38.68
N VAL A 376 4.29 28.44 37.51
CA VAL A 376 2.96 27.93 37.18
C VAL A 376 2.55 26.76 38.07
N VAL A 377 3.48 25.87 38.42
CA VAL A 377 3.21 24.78 39.37
C VAL A 377 2.84 25.35 40.74
N ASP A 378 3.61 26.32 41.24
CA ASP A 378 3.32 26.98 42.52
C ASP A 378 1.94 27.67 42.50
N LEU A 379 1.63 28.39 41.42
CA LEU A 379 0.34 29.04 41.23
C LEU A 379 -0.82 28.03 41.23
N VAL A 380 -0.66 26.89 40.55
CA VAL A 380 -1.67 25.82 40.52
C VAL A 380 -1.86 25.21 41.91
N VAL A 381 -0.78 24.91 42.63
CA VAL A 381 -0.83 24.34 43.99
C VAL A 381 -1.52 25.30 44.97
N LEU A 382 -1.23 26.60 44.87
CA LEU A 382 -1.88 27.63 45.70
C LEU A 382 -3.38 27.73 45.45
N LEU A 383 -3.80 27.74 44.18
CA LEU A 383 -5.22 27.80 43.80
C LEU A 383 -5.97 26.52 44.15
N ASP A 384 -5.34 25.36 44.00
CA ASP A 384 -5.91 24.05 44.35
C ASP A 384 -6.09 23.93 45.87
N GLY A 385 -5.12 24.41 46.66
CA GLY A 385 -5.18 24.41 48.13
C GLY A 385 -6.33 25.23 48.72
N VAL A 386 -6.86 26.21 47.99
CA VAL A 386 -8.05 26.99 48.37
C VAL A 386 -9.35 26.48 47.72
N GLY A 387 -9.31 25.37 46.99
CA GLY A 387 -10.46 24.76 46.34
C GLY A 387 -10.96 25.50 45.08
N ALA A 388 -10.11 26.33 44.44
CA ALA A 388 -10.48 27.11 43.25
C ALA A 388 -10.37 26.29 41.94
N ARG A 389 -10.87 25.05 41.94
CA ARG A 389 -10.69 24.07 40.86
C ARG A 389 -11.10 24.58 39.49
N GLN A 390 -12.29 25.18 39.36
CA GLN A 390 -12.79 25.69 38.08
C GLN A 390 -11.87 26.77 37.49
N THR A 391 -11.25 27.56 38.37
CA THR A 391 -10.31 28.61 37.99
C THR A 391 -8.99 28.01 37.50
N VAL A 392 -8.50 26.96 38.17
CA VAL A 392 -7.32 26.19 37.74
C VAL A 392 -7.56 25.55 36.37
N GLU A 393 -8.69 24.88 36.19
CA GLU A 393 -9.03 24.23 34.91
C GLU A 393 -9.07 25.24 33.76
N ALA A 394 -9.67 26.41 33.99
CA ALA A 394 -9.75 27.49 33.01
C ALA A 394 -8.37 28.10 32.66
N ALA A 395 -7.46 28.19 33.64
CA ALA A 395 -6.10 28.66 33.40
C ALA A 395 -5.28 27.63 32.61
N LEU A 396 -5.38 26.36 32.99
CA LEU A 396 -4.73 25.25 32.29
C LEU A 396 -5.25 25.08 30.86
N GLU A 397 -6.50 25.46 30.58
CA GLU A 397 -7.05 25.46 29.22
C GLU A 397 -6.28 26.38 28.26
N VAL A 398 -5.91 27.58 28.73
CA VAL A 398 -5.10 28.53 27.97
C VAL A 398 -3.65 28.04 27.90
N CYS A 399 -3.10 27.59 29.04
CA CYS A 399 -1.75 27.03 29.12
C CYS A 399 -1.54 25.88 28.11
N ALA A 400 -2.50 24.95 28.05
CA ALA A 400 -2.47 23.81 27.14
C ALA A 400 -2.45 24.22 25.67
N ARG A 401 -3.05 25.37 25.31
CA ARG A 401 -3.14 25.86 23.93
C ARG A 401 -1.93 26.68 23.53
N GLU A 402 -1.51 27.61 24.38
CA GLU A 402 -0.55 28.66 23.99
C GLU A 402 0.91 28.29 24.28
N ARG A 403 1.19 27.40 25.24
CA ARG A 403 2.58 27.01 25.55
C ARG A 403 3.20 26.09 24.51
N SER A 404 4.52 25.97 24.53
CA SER A 404 5.20 24.93 23.74
C SER A 404 4.87 23.52 24.24
N VAL A 405 4.94 22.53 23.36
CA VAL A 405 4.73 21.11 23.71
C VAL A 405 5.67 20.66 24.84
N GLN A 406 6.91 21.16 24.84
CA GLN A 406 7.91 20.82 25.85
C GLN A 406 7.52 21.32 27.24
N GLU A 407 7.10 22.58 27.35
CA GLU A 407 6.68 23.14 28.64
C GLU A 407 5.40 22.49 29.16
N VAL A 408 4.45 22.14 28.29
CA VAL A 408 3.26 21.38 28.71
C VAL A 408 3.63 20.00 29.24
N ALA A 409 4.58 19.30 28.58
CA ALA A 409 5.05 18.00 29.07
C ALA A 409 5.72 18.12 30.45
N GLU A 410 6.56 19.13 30.64
CA GLU A 410 7.24 19.41 31.92
C GLU A 410 6.22 19.77 33.02
N LEU A 411 5.21 20.59 32.71
CA LEU A 411 4.11 20.89 33.63
C LEU A 411 3.33 19.65 34.03
N CYS A 412 2.98 18.79 33.06
CA CYS A 412 2.30 17.52 33.36
C CYS A 412 3.12 16.65 34.31
N GLU A 413 4.43 16.56 34.10
CA GLU A 413 5.33 15.80 34.96
C GLU A 413 5.36 16.35 36.39
N LEU A 414 5.64 17.65 36.55
CA LEU A 414 5.76 18.29 37.87
C LEU A 414 4.44 18.24 38.65
N LEU A 415 3.31 18.48 37.97
CA LEU A 415 1.98 18.41 38.61
C LEU A 415 1.59 16.97 38.97
N ALA A 416 2.05 15.96 38.23
CA ALA A 416 1.73 14.56 38.49
C ALA A 416 2.42 13.98 39.75
N VAL A 417 3.57 14.54 40.15
CA VAL A 417 4.31 14.12 41.35
C VAL A 417 3.76 14.77 42.63
N GLY A 418 3.06 15.90 42.49
CA GLY A 418 2.56 16.71 43.62
C GLY A 418 1.11 16.40 44.06
N PRO A 419 0.57 17.23 44.98
CA PRO A 419 -0.83 17.14 45.42
C PRO A 419 -1.83 17.44 44.29
N SER A 420 -1.39 18.14 43.24
CA SER A 420 -2.22 18.59 42.13
C SER A 420 -2.26 17.61 40.95
N ARG A 421 -2.31 16.31 41.23
CA ARG A 421 -2.40 15.24 40.20
C ARG A 421 -3.64 15.39 39.30
N GLU A 422 -4.73 15.91 39.85
CA GLU A 422 -5.94 16.18 39.07
C GLU A 422 -5.75 17.34 38.07
N ALA A 423 -4.91 18.32 38.43
CA ALA A 423 -4.53 19.41 37.54
C ALA A 423 -3.67 18.89 36.37
N ALA A 424 -2.74 17.96 36.62
CA ALA A 424 -1.99 17.28 35.56
C ALA A 424 -2.91 16.53 34.59
N ALA A 425 -3.87 15.76 35.12
CA ALA A 425 -4.86 15.05 34.30
C ALA A 425 -5.75 16.01 33.50
N CYS A 426 -6.11 17.17 34.08
CA CYS A 426 -6.83 18.22 33.35
C CYS A 426 -5.98 18.81 32.22
N LEU A 427 -4.71 19.10 32.47
CA LEU A 427 -3.79 19.64 31.47
C LEU A 427 -3.58 18.64 30.30
N GLU A 428 -3.35 17.36 30.61
CA GLU A 428 -3.27 16.28 29.60
C GLU A 428 -4.55 16.20 28.76
N ARG A 429 -5.72 16.22 29.42
CA ARG A 429 -7.02 16.17 28.75
C ARG A 429 -7.22 17.36 27.83
N VAL A 430 -7.06 18.58 28.33
CA VAL A 430 -7.29 19.78 27.52
C VAL A 430 -6.29 19.86 26.37
N ALA A 431 -5.02 19.53 26.60
CA ALA A 431 -4.03 19.46 25.53
C ALA A 431 -4.43 18.45 24.44
N ALA A 432 -4.95 17.28 24.82
CA ALA A 432 -5.45 16.29 23.88
C ALA A 432 -6.67 16.79 23.07
N GLU A 433 -7.55 17.56 23.70
CA GLU A 433 -8.78 18.11 23.09
C GLU A 433 -8.48 19.25 22.11
N THR A 434 -7.54 20.14 22.43
CA THR A 434 -7.34 21.39 21.68
C THR A 434 -6.19 21.36 20.68
N ARG A 435 -5.13 20.59 20.93
CA ARG A 435 -3.91 20.61 20.08
C ARG A 435 -4.09 19.84 18.76
N PRO A 436 -3.34 20.21 17.70
CA PRO A 436 -3.31 19.44 16.47
C PRO A 436 -2.65 18.07 16.70
N ALA A 437 -2.99 17.09 15.84
CA ALA A 437 -2.53 15.70 15.96
C ALA A 437 -1.00 15.55 16.11
N ARG A 438 -0.21 16.36 15.39
CA ARG A 438 1.26 16.34 15.50
C ARG A 438 1.74 16.70 16.90
N ASP A 439 1.23 17.80 17.45
CA ASP A 439 1.60 18.27 18.78
C ASP A 439 1.15 17.30 19.87
N VAL A 440 -0.01 16.65 19.70
CA VAL A 440 -0.50 15.59 20.60
C VAL A 440 0.46 14.40 20.61
N VAL A 441 1.00 14.00 19.45
CA VAL A 441 1.99 12.93 19.36
C VAL A 441 3.33 13.34 19.98
N ASP A 442 3.80 14.55 19.70
CA ASP A 442 5.04 15.08 20.29
C ASP A 442 4.92 15.15 21.82
N LEU A 443 3.76 15.59 22.32
CA LEU A 443 3.44 15.62 23.75
C LEU A 443 3.41 14.19 24.34
N ALA A 444 2.74 13.25 23.67
CA ALA A 444 2.69 11.85 24.10
C ALA A 444 4.10 11.22 24.16
N VAL A 445 4.99 11.56 23.21
CA VAL A 445 6.39 11.12 23.23
C VAL A 445 7.10 11.64 24.47
N MET A 446 6.98 12.94 24.76
CA MET A 446 7.63 13.55 25.91
C MET A 446 7.09 12.99 27.23
N VAL A 447 5.76 12.92 27.40
CA VAL A 447 5.11 12.35 28.59
C VAL A 447 5.49 10.88 28.78
N SER A 448 5.67 10.11 27.70
CA SER A 448 6.05 8.70 27.80
C SER A 448 7.44 8.44 28.40
N ARG A 449 8.30 9.46 28.46
CA ARG A 449 9.60 9.39 29.15
C ARG A 449 9.45 9.27 30.66
N PHE A 450 8.36 9.81 31.20
CA PHE A 450 8.10 9.88 32.63
C PHE A 450 7.01 8.89 33.08
N ALA A 451 5.96 8.70 32.26
CA ALA A 451 4.89 7.74 32.55
C ALA A 451 4.28 7.14 31.26
N ARG A 452 4.45 5.83 31.04
CA ARG A 452 3.91 5.12 29.86
C ARG A 452 2.39 5.27 29.73
N SER A 453 1.65 5.15 30.84
CA SER A 453 0.18 5.22 30.82
C SER A 453 -0.37 6.63 30.53
N GLY A 454 0.43 7.69 30.72
CA GLY A 454 0.02 9.06 30.39
C GLY A 454 -0.11 9.27 28.87
N ALA A 455 0.85 8.73 28.10
CA ALA A 455 0.85 8.85 26.65
C ALA A 455 -0.37 8.19 25.99
N ASP A 456 -0.72 6.98 26.41
CA ASP A 456 -1.83 6.23 25.83
C ASP A 456 -3.19 6.88 26.18
N ARG A 457 -3.35 7.38 27.42
CA ARG A 457 -4.52 8.17 27.83
C ARG A 457 -4.65 9.45 27.00
N LEU A 458 -3.56 10.18 26.80
CA LEU A 458 -3.54 11.43 26.06
C LEU A 458 -3.96 11.22 24.59
N LEU A 459 -3.40 10.20 23.93
CA LEU A 459 -3.79 9.85 22.57
C LEU A 459 -5.26 9.45 22.48
N TRP A 460 -5.73 8.62 23.42
CA TRP A 460 -7.13 8.17 23.42
C TRP A 460 -8.14 9.28 23.73
N HIS A 461 -7.82 10.19 24.65
CA HIS A 461 -8.63 11.39 24.90
C HIS A 461 -8.75 12.26 23.66
N SER A 462 -7.65 12.43 22.91
CA SER A 462 -7.65 13.22 21.68
C SER A 462 -8.58 12.64 20.62
N VAL A 463 -8.59 11.30 20.50
CA VAL A 463 -9.47 10.57 19.56
C VAL A 463 -10.94 10.63 20.00
N ASN A 464 -11.23 10.43 21.28
CA ASN A 464 -12.61 10.41 21.77
C ASN A 464 -13.29 11.78 21.74
N HIS A 465 -12.55 12.85 22.01
CA HIS A 465 -13.12 14.20 21.97
C HIS A 465 -13.51 14.60 20.54
N ARG A 466 -12.75 14.15 19.54
CA ARG A 466 -12.95 14.47 18.13
C ARG A 466 -13.44 13.24 17.34
N ARG A 467 -14.29 12.42 17.96
CA ARG A 467 -14.76 11.16 17.38
C ARG A 467 -15.47 11.35 16.03
N ASP A 468 -16.17 12.46 15.85
CA ASP A 468 -16.84 12.79 14.58
C ASP A 468 -15.85 13.21 13.47
N GLU A 469 -14.66 13.68 13.85
CA GLU A 469 -13.61 14.14 12.94
C GLU A 469 -12.62 13.00 12.62
N HIS A 470 -13.05 12.04 11.80
CA HIS A 470 -12.23 10.90 11.38
C HIS A 470 -10.86 11.33 10.79
N GLY A 471 -10.78 12.53 10.19
CA GLY A 471 -9.54 13.13 9.72
C GLY A 471 -8.49 13.39 10.81
N HIS A 472 -8.92 13.66 12.05
CA HIS A 472 -8.01 13.84 13.19
C HIS A 472 -7.34 12.53 13.59
N LEU A 473 -8.07 11.42 13.66
CA LEU A 473 -7.47 10.09 13.92
C LEU A 473 -6.49 9.69 12.81
N VAL A 474 -6.83 9.96 11.55
CA VAL A 474 -5.90 9.72 10.43
C VAL A 474 -4.62 10.56 10.60
N ALA A 475 -4.75 11.86 10.90
CA ALA A 475 -3.61 12.74 11.15
C ALA A 475 -2.76 12.28 12.35
N LEU A 476 -3.38 11.75 13.42
CA LEU A 476 -2.68 11.15 14.56
C LEU A 476 -1.89 9.91 14.14
N VAL A 477 -2.49 9.00 13.36
CA VAL A 477 -1.80 7.81 12.83
C VAL A 477 -0.63 8.21 11.93
N THR A 478 -0.80 9.21 11.06
CA THR A 478 0.29 9.75 10.22
C THR A 478 1.43 10.33 11.07
N ALA A 479 1.10 11.09 12.11
CA ALA A 479 2.08 11.66 13.02
C ALA A 479 2.82 10.57 13.82
N LEU A 480 2.12 9.56 14.33
CA LEU A 480 2.71 8.40 15.01
C LEU A 480 3.65 7.62 14.09
N HIS A 481 3.26 7.44 12.82
CA HIS A 481 4.11 6.77 11.83
C HIS A 481 5.40 7.57 11.56
N THR A 482 5.28 8.89 11.41
CA THR A 482 6.42 9.81 11.21
C THR A 482 7.37 9.78 12.42
N ALA A 483 6.83 9.66 13.63
CA ALA A 483 7.59 9.50 14.86
C ALA A 483 8.10 8.06 15.10
N SER A 484 7.91 7.12 14.16
CA SER A 484 8.29 5.70 14.27
C SER A 484 7.63 4.93 15.43
N LEU A 485 6.40 5.31 15.80
CA LEU A 485 5.62 4.71 16.89
C LEU A 485 4.51 3.78 16.37
N GLN A 486 4.87 2.79 15.56
CA GLN A 486 3.91 1.90 14.89
C GLN A 486 3.03 1.11 15.86
N GLU A 487 3.60 0.67 17.00
CA GLU A 487 2.86 -0.08 18.02
C GLU A 487 1.72 0.75 18.63
N ARG A 488 1.96 2.04 18.88
CA ARG A 488 0.92 2.95 19.40
C ARG A 488 -0.15 3.26 18.36
N ALA A 489 0.23 3.41 17.09
CA ALA A 489 -0.74 3.57 16.02
C ALA A 489 -1.65 2.33 15.91
N SER A 490 -1.08 1.13 15.95
CA SER A 490 -1.83 -0.12 15.96
C SER A 490 -2.72 -0.27 17.20
N TRP A 491 -2.22 0.10 18.38
CA TRP A 491 -3.00 0.13 19.62
C TRP A 491 -4.20 1.06 19.52
N LEU A 492 -4.00 2.29 19.02
CA LEU A 492 -5.04 3.30 18.88
C LEU A 492 -6.15 2.84 17.91
N LEU A 493 -5.75 2.28 16.77
CA LEU A 493 -6.66 1.71 15.78
C LEU A 493 -7.42 0.51 16.32
N SER A 494 -6.78 -0.33 17.15
CA SER A 494 -7.43 -1.46 17.81
C SER A 494 -8.50 -1.01 18.81
N HIS A 495 -8.22 0.04 19.58
CA HIS A 495 -9.19 0.62 20.52
C HIS A 495 -10.36 1.29 19.77
N ALA A 496 -10.07 2.02 18.69
CA ALA A 496 -11.10 2.58 17.83
C ALA A 496 -12.05 1.49 17.28
N VAL A 497 -11.51 0.36 16.82
CA VAL A 497 -12.33 -0.78 16.35
C VAL A 497 -13.19 -1.38 17.46
N GLY A 498 -12.71 -1.43 18.70
CA GLY A 498 -13.47 -1.98 19.83
C GLY A 498 -14.60 -1.07 20.34
N ASP A 499 -14.36 0.25 20.34
CA ASP A 499 -15.25 1.22 21.00
C ASP A 499 -16.15 2.00 20.02
N TRP A 500 -15.86 1.96 18.72
CA TRP A 500 -16.61 2.68 17.70
C TRP A 500 -17.74 1.85 17.09
N SER A 501 -18.78 2.53 16.63
CA SER A 501 -19.84 1.90 15.86
C SER A 501 -19.32 1.45 14.49
N VAL A 502 -19.98 0.44 13.92
CA VAL A 502 -19.67 -0.08 12.58
C VAL A 502 -19.59 1.02 11.51
N SER A 503 -20.47 2.02 11.58
CA SER A 503 -20.49 3.13 10.62
C SER A 503 -19.26 4.04 10.76
N GLU A 504 -18.80 4.30 11.99
CA GLU A 504 -17.59 5.09 12.26
C GLU A 504 -16.34 4.33 11.83
N VAL A 505 -16.26 3.03 12.12
CA VAL A 505 -15.16 2.17 11.66
C VAL A 505 -15.10 2.14 10.13
N GLY A 506 -16.25 2.00 9.44
CA GLY A 506 -16.30 2.04 7.98
C GLY A 506 -15.81 3.37 7.39
N ARG A 507 -16.18 4.51 7.99
CA ARG A 507 -15.66 5.83 7.60
C ARG A 507 -14.17 5.99 7.87
N LEU A 508 -13.68 5.47 9.01
CA LEU A 508 -12.25 5.46 9.34
C LEU A 508 -11.44 4.69 8.31
N VAL A 509 -11.90 3.49 7.95
CA VAL A 509 -11.28 2.65 6.91
C VAL A 509 -11.18 3.44 5.59
N GLY A 510 -12.26 4.11 5.20
CA GLY A 510 -12.28 4.96 4.01
C GLY A 510 -11.30 6.14 4.09
N ALA A 511 -11.24 6.83 5.22
CA ALA A 511 -10.36 7.97 5.45
C ALA A 511 -8.87 7.56 5.45
N LEU A 512 -8.53 6.43 6.08
CA LEU A 512 -7.15 5.88 6.05
C LEU A 512 -6.73 5.51 4.62
N TYR A 513 -7.62 4.90 3.85
CA TYR A 513 -7.35 4.54 2.46
C TYR A 513 -7.14 5.79 1.59
N ALA A 514 -8.01 6.79 1.71
CA ALA A 514 -7.91 8.04 0.98
C ALA A 514 -6.64 8.83 1.30
N ALA A 515 -6.15 8.75 2.54
CA ALA A 515 -4.89 9.36 2.96
C ALA A 515 -3.62 8.56 2.55
N GLY A 516 -3.77 7.44 1.85
CA GLY A 516 -2.65 6.60 1.42
C GLY A 516 -2.13 5.63 2.48
N HIS A 517 -2.79 5.52 3.63
CA HIS A 517 -2.44 4.58 4.71
C HIS A 517 -3.11 3.21 4.52
N TRP A 518 -2.91 2.61 3.35
CA TRP A 518 -3.58 1.36 2.93
C TRP A 518 -3.33 0.17 3.88
N GLN A 519 -2.13 0.04 4.46
CA GLN A 519 -1.82 -1.02 5.43
C GLN A 519 -2.69 -0.92 6.69
N HIS A 520 -2.88 0.29 7.20
CA HIS A 520 -3.74 0.53 8.37
C HIS A 520 -5.22 0.36 8.01
N ALA A 521 -5.65 0.77 6.82
CA ALA A 521 -7.02 0.53 6.36
C ALA A 521 -7.34 -0.98 6.27
N VAL A 522 -6.39 -1.77 5.74
CA VAL A 522 -6.47 -3.24 5.73
C VAL A 522 -6.56 -3.79 7.15
N ASP A 523 -5.65 -3.39 8.04
CA ASP A 523 -5.60 -3.90 9.42
C ASP A 523 -6.87 -3.55 10.22
N VAL A 524 -7.38 -2.33 10.08
CA VAL A 524 -8.64 -1.89 10.73
C VAL A 524 -9.81 -2.71 10.20
N LEU A 525 -9.94 -2.86 8.87
CA LEU A 525 -11.04 -3.63 8.28
C LEU A 525 -10.99 -5.10 8.69
N THR A 526 -9.83 -5.75 8.62
CA THR A 526 -9.71 -7.17 8.98
C THR A 526 -9.91 -7.40 10.47
N ARG A 527 -9.42 -6.50 11.34
CA ARG A 527 -9.67 -6.57 12.79
C ARG A 527 -11.14 -6.36 13.11
N ALA A 528 -11.79 -5.37 12.51
CA ALA A 528 -13.21 -5.10 12.72
C ALA A 528 -14.08 -6.29 12.31
N LEU A 529 -13.81 -6.92 11.17
CA LEU A 529 -14.52 -8.13 10.74
C LEU A 529 -14.32 -9.34 11.67
N ARG A 530 -13.27 -9.34 12.51
CA ARG A 530 -13.02 -10.41 13.50
C ARG A 530 -13.71 -10.15 14.83
N VAL A 531 -13.77 -8.88 15.25
CA VAL A 531 -14.30 -8.45 16.55
C VAL A 531 -15.83 -8.37 16.53
N HIS A 532 -16.40 -7.86 15.44
CA HIS A 532 -17.85 -7.65 15.32
C HIS A 532 -18.61 -8.95 15.00
N GLY A 533 -19.88 -8.99 15.40
CA GLY A 533 -20.79 -10.09 15.05
C GLY A 533 -21.09 -10.14 13.54
N ALA A 534 -21.70 -11.23 13.07
CA ALA A 534 -21.96 -11.43 11.63
C ALA A 534 -22.79 -10.30 11.00
N ASP A 535 -23.85 -9.82 11.67
CA ASP A 535 -24.71 -8.74 11.17
C ASP A 535 -24.00 -7.38 11.12
N GLU A 536 -23.17 -7.10 12.13
CA GLU A 536 -22.33 -5.90 12.20
C GLU A 536 -21.23 -5.93 11.14
N ALA A 537 -20.58 -7.08 10.94
CA ALA A 537 -19.60 -7.28 9.89
C ALA A 537 -20.22 -7.11 8.49
N ALA A 538 -21.44 -7.61 8.27
CA ALA A 538 -22.18 -7.39 7.02
C ALA A 538 -22.45 -5.91 6.78
N SER A 539 -22.89 -5.21 7.83
CA SER A 539 -23.12 -3.76 7.82
C SER A 539 -21.82 -2.99 7.53
N LEU A 540 -20.69 -3.41 8.09
CA LEU A 540 -19.38 -2.81 7.86
C LEU A 540 -18.99 -2.90 6.39
N VAL A 541 -19.10 -4.09 5.79
CA VAL A 541 -18.79 -4.31 4.37
C VAL A 541 -19.68 -3.42 3.50
N ALA A 542 -20.99 -3.32 3.80
CA ALA A 542 -21.91 -2.47 3.07
C ALA A 542 -21.55 -0.97 3.17
N VAL A 543 -21.18 -0.50 4.37
CA VAL A 543 -20.72 0.90 4.57
C VAL A 543 -19.47 1.17 3.73
N VAL A 544 -18.48 0.30 3.78
CA VAL A 544 -17.23 0.46 3.01
C VAL A 544 -17.48 0.38 1.50
N ASP A 545 -18.36 -0.52 1.05
CA ASP A 545 -18.76 -0.64 -0.35
C ASP A 545 -19.42 0.64 -0.88
N SER A 546 -20.22 1.31 -0.05
CA SER A 546 -20.89 2.56 -0.42
C SER A 546 -19.96 3.78 -0.39
N GLY A 547 -18.91 3.75 0.42
CA GLY A 547 -18.05 4.92 0.70
C GLY A 547 -16.76 4.99 -0.11
N LEU A 548 -16.34 3.90 -0.77
CA LEU A 548 -15.07 3.84 -1.50
C LEU A 548 -15.27 3.52 -2.98
N GLU A 549 -14.49 4.17 -3.85
CA GLU A 549 -14.43 3.80 -5.26
C GLU A 549 -13.84 2.38 -5.40
N GLY A 550 -14.62 1.45 -5.96
CA GLY A 550 -14.29 0.02 -6.03
C GLY A 550 -14.70 -0.79 -4.79
N GLY A 551 -15.25 -0.14 -3.77
CA GLY A 551 -15.82 -0.74 -2.56
C GLY A 551 -14.82 -1.43 -1.63
N ALA A 552 -15.32 -2.27 -0.73
CA ALA A 552 -14.54 -3.05 0.22
C ALA A 552 -13.55 -3.98 -0.49
N TRP A 553 -13.87 -4.42 -1.71
CA TRP A 553 -12.96 -5.24 -2.51
C TRP A 553 -11.59 -4.60 -2.72
N THR A 554 -11.50 -3.28 -2.91
CA THR A 554 -10.23 -2.59 -3.10
C THR A 554 -9.28 -2.86 -1.94
N ILE A 555 -9.77 -2.73 -0.70
CA ILE A 555 -8.98 -2.97 0.53
C ILE A 555 -8.75 -4.47 0.75
N LEU A 556 -9.78 -5.30 0.57
CA LEU A 556 -9.67 -6.75 0.76
C LEU A 556 -8.67 -7.39 -0.23
N SER A 557 -8.52 -6.81 -1.41
CA SER A 557 -7.54 -7.28 -2.39
C SER A 557 -6.08 -7.02 -1.95
N GLU A 558 -5.85 -5.92 -1.23
CA GLU A 558 -4.55 -5.62 -0.59
C GLU A 558 -4.32 -6.48 0.65
N ALA A 559 -5.37 -6.82 1.40
CA ALA A 559 -5.29 -7.77 2.51
C ALA A 559 -4.72 -9.11 2.07
N CYS A 560 -5.05 -9.56 0.85
CA CYS A 560 -4.48 -10.77 0.27
C CYS A 560 -2.96 -10.72 0.18
N VAL A 561 -2.34 -9.55 0.05
CA VAL A 561 -0.87 -9.40 -0.10
C VAL A 561 -0.17 -9.33 1.26
N VAL A 562 -0.79 -8.68 2.25
CA VAL A 562 -0.15 -8.35 3.54
C VAL A 562 -0.35 -9.43 4.60
N GLN A 563 -1.49 -10.13 4.59
CA GLN A 563 -1.89 -11.05 5.67
C GLN A 563 -1.27 -12.44 5.50
N THR A 564 -1.11 -13.15 6.62
CA THR A 564 -0.72 -14.56 6.62
C THR A 564 -1.83 -15.47 6.07
N PRO A 565 -1.51 -16.69 5.57
CA PRO A 565 -2.53 -17.63 5.09
C PRO A 565 -3.61 -17.97 6.14
N GLU A 566 -3.20 -18.08 7.40
CA GLU A 566 -4.08 -18.36 8.54
C GLU A 566 -5.05 -17.20 8.79
N GLU A 567 -4.53 -15.97 8.77
CA GLU A 567 -5.31 -14.74 8.92
C GLU A 567 -6.30 -14.52 7.76
N LEU A 568 -5.88 -14.85 6.53
CA LEU A 568 -6.75 -14.84 5.36
C LEU A 568 -7.84 -15.90 5.44
N ALA A 569 -7.53 -17.11 5.94
CA ALA A 569 -8.53 -18.15 6.14
C ALA A 569 -9.62 -17.69 7.12
N VAL A 570 -9.24 -17.06 8.24
CA VAL A 570 -10.18 -16.47 9.21
C VAL A 570 -11.01 -15.36 8.57
N LEU A 571 -10.37 -14.47 7.80
CA LEU A 571 -11.06 -13.39 7.09
C LEU A 571 -12.10 -13.94 6.10
N ILE A 572 -11.74 -14.94 5.30
CA ILE A 572 -12.65 -15.57 4.32
C ILE A 572 -13.83 -16.23 5.03
N ALA A 573 -13.59 -16.94 6.14
CA ALA A 573 -14.65 -17.55 6.93
C ALA A 573 -15.63 -16.49 7.47
N ARG A 574 -15.11 -15.40 8.06
CA ARG A 574 -15.93 -14.28 8.55
C ARG A 574 -16.75 -13.60 7.45
N LEU A 575 -16.16 -13.40 6.26
CA LEU A 575 -16.90 -12.87 5.12
C LEU A 575 -18.00 -13.82 4.63
N GLY A 576 -17.82 -15.13 4.79
CA GLY A 576 -18.86 -16.13 4.52
C GLY A 576 -20.00 -16.06 5.53
N GLU A 577 -19.67 -16.02 6.82
CA GLU A 577 -20.62 -15.94 7.94
C GLU A 577 -21.48 -14.66 7.89
N CYS A 578 -20.90 -13.52 7.48
CA CYS A 578 -21.65 -12.26 7.36
C CYS A 578 -22.45 -12.13 6.04
N GLY A 579 -22.56 -13.21 5.25
CA GLY A 579 -23.31 -13.19 3.99
C GLY A 579 -22.61 -12.49 2.83
N ALA A 580 -21.40 -11.95 3.02
CA ALA A 580 -20.57 -11.33 1.98
C ALA A 580 -19.84 -12.38 1.11
N ARG A 581 -20.54 -13.42 0.66
CA ARG A 581 -20.00 -14.56 -0.10
C ARG A 581 -19.24 -14.16 -1.36
N GLY A 582 -19.67 -13.09 -2.03
CA GLY A 582 -18.97 -12.54 -3.20
C GLY A 582 -17.56 -12.04 -2.86
N HIS A 583 -17.41 -11.33 -1.73
CA HIS A 583 -16.12 -10.86 -1.23
C HIS A 583 -15.26 -12.03 -0.75
N ALA A 584 -15.83 -12.96 0.02
CA ALA A 584 -15.14 -14.17 0.47
C ALA A 584 -14.53 -14.95 -0.70
N SER A 585 -15.31 -15.19 -1.76
CA SER A 585 -14.84 -15.90 -2.95
C SER A 585 -13.74 -15.13 -3.70
N ARG A 586 -13.85 -13.81 -3.83
CA ARG A 586 -12.81 -12.99 -4.48
C ARG A 586 -11.50 -12.99 -3.69
N VAL A 587 -11.56 -12.86 -2.37
CA VAL A 587 -10.39 -12.93 -1.48
C VAL A 587 -9.74 -14.30 -1.57
N PHE A 588 -10.54 -15.38 -1.53
CA PHE A 588 -10.07 -16.75 -1.70
C PHE A 588 -9.28 -16.94 -3.01
N TRP A 589 -9.87 -16.58 -4.15
CA TRP A 589 -9.20 -16.75 -5.44
C TRP A 589 -7.97 -15.86 -5.60
N LYS A 590 -8.00 -14.64 -5.06
CA LYS A 590 -6.83 -13.75 -5.10
C LYS A 590 -5.69 -14.27 -4.21
N GLY A 591 -5.99 -14.75 -3.01
CA GLY A 591 -5.01 -15.39 -2.12
C GLY A 591 -4.39 -16.64 -2.72
N LEU A 592 -5.18 -17.42 -3.47
CA LEU A 592 -4.69 -18.60 -4.18
C LEU A 592 -3.72 -18.25 -5.34
N ARG A 593 -4.01 -17.18 -6.09
CA ARG A 593 -3.19 -16.75 -7.25
C ARG A 593 -1.97 -15.92 -6.88
N GLY A 594 -2.04 -15.17 -5.78
CA GLY A 594 -1.14 -14.04 -5.51
C GLY A 594 0.25 -14.39 -5.01
N HIS A 595 0.48 -15.63 -4.57
CA HIS A 595 1.63 -15.98 -3.76
C HIS A 595 2.36 -17.23 -4.21
N PHE A 596 3.55 -17.47 -3.64
CA PHE A 596 4.30 -18.71 -3.83
C PHE A 596 3.45 -19.94 -3.50
N ALA A 597 3.68 -21.06 -4.20
CA ALA A 597 2.88 -22.28 -4.06
C ALA A 597 2.66 -22.75 -2.60
N GLY A 598 3.60 -22.49 -1.70
CA GLY A 598 3.43 -22.78 -0.27
C GLY A 598 2.26 -22.02 0.39
N HIS A 599 2.07 -20.74 0.07
CA HIS A 599 1.01 -19.92 0.66
C HIS A 599 -0.38 -20.47 0.35
N ALA A 600 -0.63 -20.87 -0.91
CA ALA A 600 -1.89 -21.49 -1.33
C ALA A 600 -2.19 -22.78 -0.54
N VAL A 601 -1.17 -23.61 -0.31
CA VAL A 601 -1.29 -24.85 0.47
C VAL A 601 -1.65 -24.56 1.93
N HIS A 602 -0.98 -23.59 2.55
CA HIS A 602 -1.25 -23.18 3.94
C HIS A 602 -2.66 -22.56 4.09
N LEU A 603 -3.09 -21.76 3.12
CA LEU A 603 -4.42 -21.16 3.09
C LEU A 603 -5.50 -22.25 3.02
N VAL A 604 -5.40 -23.17 2.06
CA VAL A 604 -6.35 -24.28 1.90
C VAL A 604 -6.40 -25.16 3.16
N ARG A 605 -5.24 -25.48 3.74
CA ARG A 605 -5.16 -26.27 4.98
C ARG A 605 -5.87 -25.55 6.14
N SER A 606 -5.62 -24.26 6.31
CA SER A 606 -6.23 -23.44 7.37
C SER A 606 -7.74 -23.32 7.19
N MET A 607 -8.20 -23.10 5.96
CA MET A 607 -9.63 -23.05 5.64
C MET A 607 -10.34 -24.39 5.86
N ARG A 608 -9.69 -25.52 5.56
CA ARG A 608 -10.22 -26.86 5.86
C ARG A 608 -10.32 -27.11 7.35
N HIS A 609 -9.28 -26.74 8.12
CA HIS A 609 -9.29 -26.89 9.56
C HIS A 609 -10.40 -26.04 10.21
N GLY A 610 -10.64 -24.84 9.69
CA GLY A 610 -11.73 -23.95 10.12
C GLY A 610 -13.12 -24.30 9.58
N GLY A 611 -13.28 -25.35 8.77
CA GLY A 611 -14.58 -25.78 8.25
C GLY A 611 -15.22 -24.80 7.23
N SER A 612 -14.42 -24.06 6.47
CA SER A 612 -14.91 -23.05 5.52
C SER A 612 -15.88 -23.62 4.48
N GLU A 613 -17.04 -22.98 4.31
CA GLU A 613 -18.07 -23.35 3.32
C GLU A 613 -17.54 -23.36 1.88
N LEU A 614 -16.57 -22.49 1.54
CA LEU A 614 -15.97 -22.44 0.19
C LEU A 614 -15.18 -23.71 -0.20
N LEU A 615 -14.83 -24.55 0.79
CA LEU A 615 -14.18 -25.84 0.56
C LEU A 615 -15.11 -27.00 0.90
N ALA A 616 -16.40 -26.75 1.11
CA ALA A 616 -17.39 -27.81 1.19
C ALA A 616 -17.50 -28.53 -0.17
N PRO A 617 -17.86 -29.82 -0.21
CA PRO A 617 -17.98 -30.57 -1.46
C PRO A 617 -18.86 -29.86 -2.50
N ASP A 618 -19.95 -29.22 -2.08
CA ASP A 618 -20.87 -28.48 -2.94
C ASP A 618 -20.23 -27.22 -3.55
N ALA A 619 -19.50 -26.46 -2.74
CA ALA A 619 -18.76 -25.29 -3.21
C ALA A 619 -17.64 -25.67 -4.18
N LEU A 620 -16.96 -26.81 -3.96
CA LEU A 620 -15.99 -27.33 -4.92
C LEU A 620 -16.64 -27.65 -6.27
N ARG A 621 -17.87 -28.18 -6.29
CA ARG A 621 -18.58 -28.39 -7.57
C ARG A 621 -18.92 -27.09 -8.26
N ASP A 622 -19.39 -26.11 -7.50
CA ASP A 622 -19.65 -24.78 -8.03
C ASP A 622 -18.38 -24.12 -8.59
N HIS A 623 -17.25 -24.29 -7.90
CA HIS A 623 -15.94 -23.83 -8.36
C HIS A 623 -15.49 -24.54 -9.64
N ALA A 624 -15.64 -25.86 -9.72
CA ALA A 624 -15.36 -26.63 -10.94
C ALA A 624 -16.14 -26.13 -12.16
N HIS A 625 -17.35 -25.63 -11.98
CA HIS A 625 -18.19 -25.14 -13.07
C HIS A 625 -17.97 -23.66 -13.41
N ARG A 626 -17.67 -22.81 -12.43
CA ARG A 626 -17.64 -21.34 -12.61
C ARG A 626 -16.23 -20.75 -12.73
N ALA A 627 -15.22 -21.42 -12.16
CA ALA A 627 -13.86 -20.87 -12.13
C ALA A 627 -13.13 -21.08 -13.46
N THR A 628 -12.07 -20.30 -13.69
CA THR A 628 -11.26 -20.49 -14.90
C THR A 628 -10.44 -21.78 -14.80
N ALA A 629 -9.99 -22.32 -15.94
CA ALA A 629 -9.17 -23.54 -15.93
C ALA A 629 -7.90 -23.36 -15.07
N GLY A 630 -7.25 -22.19 -15.13
CA GLY A 630 -6.10 -21.90 -14.28
C GLY A 630 -6.42 -21.96 -12.78
N ASP A 631 -7.56 -21.40 -12.38
CA ASP A 631 -8.02 -21.38 -10.98
C ASP A 631 -8.28 -22.78 -10.43
N VAL A 632 -9.02 -23.59 -11.19
CA VAL A 632 -9.32 -24.98 -10.82
C VAL A 632 -8.03 -25.77 -10.63
N VAL A 633 -7.04 -25.55 -11.51
CA VAL A 633 -5.73 -26.21 -11.43
C VAL A 633 -4.95 -25.77 -10.21
N GLU A 634 -4.85 -24.47 -9.94
CA GLU A 634 -4.16 -23.98 -8.73
C GLU A 634 -4.84 -24.52 -7.46
N LEU A 635 -6.17 -24.59 -7.43
CA LEU A 635 -6.91 -25.12 -6.28
C LEU A 635 -6.69 -26.63 -6.12
N ALA A 636 -6.72 -27.40 -7.21
CA ALA A 636 -6.47 -28.83 -7.18
C ALA A 636 -5.04 -29.15 -6.69
N CYS A 637 -4.05 -28.41 -7.19
CA CYS A 637 -2.66 -28.53 -6.74
C CYS A 637 -2.52 -28.18 -5.25
N ALA A 638 -3.17 -27.11 -4.80
CA ALA A 638 -3.15 -26.72 -3.39
C ALA A 638 -3.85 -27.75 -2.48
N LEU A 639 -4.98 -28.32 -2.89
CA LEU A 639 -5.69 -29.39 -2.18
C LEU A 639 -4.85 -30.66 -2.08
N GLU A 640 -4.24 -31.11 -3.19
CA GLU A 640 -3.37 -32.29 -3.23
C GLU A 640 -2.17 -32.11 -2.29
N ALA A 641 -1.48 -30.96 -2.37
CA ALA A 641 -0.33 -30.65 -1.53
C ALA A 641 -0.70 -30.42 -0.06
N ALA A 642 -1.94 -30.00 0.23
CA ALA A 642 -2.47 -29.92 1.58
C ALA A 642 -2.86 -31.29 2.17
N GLY A 643 -2.89 -32.35 1.36
CA GLY A 643 -3.24 -33.72 1.76
C GLY A 643 -4.69 -34.13 1.47
N HIS A 644 -5.46 -33.27 0.78
CA HIS A 644 -6.87 -33.48 0.45
C HIS A 644 -7.04 -34.03 -0.98
N ARG A 645 -6.45 -35.20 -1.22
CA ARG A 645 -6.38 -35.81 -2.58
C ARG A 645 -7.75 -36.09 -3.20
N GLU A 646 -8.69 -36.61 -2.42
CA GLU A 646 -10.01 -36.97 -2.93
C GLU A 646 -10.82 -35.72 -3.33
N ASP A 647 -10.66 -34.63 -2.60
CA ASP A 647 -11.26 -33.34 -2.97
C ASP A 647 -10.64 -32.78 -4.26
N ALA A 648 -9.32 -32.86 -4.41
CA ALA A 648 -8.62 -32.45 -5.64
C ALA A 648 -9.09 -33.27 -6.85
N ARG A 649 -9.20 -34.60 -6.70
CA ARG A 649 -9.73 -35.50 -7.73
C ARG A 649 -11.18 -35.19 -8.08
N SER A 650 -12.04 -35.03 -7.08
CA SER A 650 -13.45 -34.71 -7.28
C SER A 650 -13.64 -33.38 -8.02
N LEU A 651 -12.90 -32.34 -7.61
CA LEU A 651 -12.87 -31.03 -8.27
C LEU A 651 -12.46 -31.14 -9.75
N LEU A 652 -11.37 -31.86 -10.03
CA LEU A 652 -10.86 -32.06 -11.39
C LEU A 652 -11.81 -32.87 -12.27
N ALA A 653 -12.38 -33.95 -11.74
CA ALA A 653 -13.34 -34.78 -12.46
C ALA A 653 -14.61 -33.98 -12.85
N GLN A 654 -15.12 -33.17 -11.93
CA GLN A 654 -16.29 -32.33 -12.18
C GLN A 654 -15.98 -31.21 -13.19
N ALA A 655 -14.83 -30.53 -13.07
CA ALA A 655 -14.44 -29.49 -14.02
C ALA A 655 -14.17 -30.08 -15.42
N GLY A 656 -13.60 -31.28 -15.46
CA GLY A 656 -13.32 -32.03 -16.69
C GLY A 656 -14.57 -32.55 -17.40
N SER A 657 -15.69 -32.73 -16.70
CA SER A 657 -16.98 -33.13 -17.29
C SER A 657 -17.65 -32.02 -18.12
N GLY A 658 -17.12 -30.79 -18.08
CA GLY A 658 -17.63 -29.65 -18.82
C GLY A 658 -17.31 -29.67 -20.32
N SER A 659 -17.23 -28.48 -20.93
CA SER A 659 -16.89 -28.36 -22.34
C SER A 659 -15.49 -28.91 -22.64
N ARG A 660 -15.36 -29.62 -23.77
CA ARG A 660 -14.07 -30.14 -24.26
C ARG A 660 -12.97 -29.07 -24.31
N ALA A 661 -13.30 -27.82 -24.63
CA ALA A 661 -12.33 -26.73 -24.66
C ALA A 661 -11.77 -26.46 -23.25
N HIS A 662 -12.64 -26.44 -22.24
CA HIS A 662 -12.25 -26.25 -20.84
C HIS A 662 -11.39 -27.42 -20.34
N PHE A 663 -11.75 -28.67 -20.66
CA PHE A 663 -10.92 -29.84 -20.34
C PHE A 663 -9.50 -29.74 -20.91
N LEU A 664 -9.35 -29.36 -22.18
CA LEU A 664 -8.03 -29.22 -22.81
C LEU A 664 -7.22 -28.08 -22.17
N SER A 665 -7.87 -26.99 -21.79
CA SER A 665 -7.23 -25.92 -21.02
C SER A 665 -6.76 -26.41 -19.65
N LEU A 666 -7.62 -27.11 -18.89
CA LEU A 666 -7.26 -27.70 -17.60
C LEU A 666 -6.05 -28.62 -17.72
N LEU A 667 -6.06 -29.52 -18.71
CA LEU A 667 -4.97 -30.46 -18.93
C LEU A 667 -3.67 -29.74 -19.31
N SER A 668 -3.75 -28.71 -20.16
CA SER A 668 -2.58 -27.92 -20.54
C SER A 668 -1.98 -27.18 -19.33
N TYR A 669 -2.82 -26.62 -18.45
CA TYR A 669 -2.35 -25.97 -17.23
C TYR A 669 -1.74 -26.99 -16.27
N LEU A 670 -2.40 -28.13 -16.01
CA LEU A 670 -1.89 -29.19 -15.13
C LEU A 670 -0.58 -29.77 -15.64
N ALA A 671 -0.44 -30.02 -16.94
CA ALA A 671 0.78 -30.60 -17.50
C ALA A 671 2.03 -29.77 -17.16
N SER A 672 1.89 -28.44 -17.12
CA SER A 672 2.98 -27.53 -16.76
C SER A 672 3.21 -27.38 -15.24
N ARG A 673 2.26 -27.81 -14.40
CA ARG A 673 2.31 -27.65 -12.94
C ARG A 673 2.56 -28.96 -12.20
N ASP A 674 1.72 -29.97 -12.47
CA ASP A 674 1.78 -31.30 -11.86
C ASP A 674 1.30 -32.36 -12.86
N ARG A 675 2.27 -33.08 -13.43
CA ARG A 675 2.03 -34.18 -14.37
C ARG A 675 1.19 -35.31 -13.77
N ARG A 676 1.30 -35.60 -12.48
CA ARG A 676 0.55 -36.70 -11.85
C ARG A 676 -0.94 -36.37 -11.79
N LEU A 677 -1.30 -35.15 -11.42
CA LEU A 677 -2.68 -34.68 -11.44
C LEU A 677 -3.23 -34.60 -12.88
N ALA A 678 -2.40 -34.25 -13.86
CA ALA A 678 -2.77 -34.29 -15.27
C ALA A 678 -3.11 -35.73 -15.74
N GLU A 679 -2.29 -36.72 -15.39
CA GLU A 679 -2.52 -38.14 -15.70
C GLU A 679 -3.80 -38.66 -14.99
N LEU A 680 -4.02 -38.26 -13.74
CA LEU A 680 -5.23 -38.61 -12.98
C LEU A 680 -6.49 -38.01 -13.60
N LEU A 681 -6.48 -36.73 -13.97
CA LEU A 681 -7.61 -36.08 -14.63
C LEU A 681 -7.99 -36.82 -15.92
N VAL A 682 -7.01 -37.17 -16.74
CA VAL A 682 -7.24 -37.92 -17.99
C VAL A 682 -7.85 -39.27 -17.70
N ARG A 683 -7.36 -39.99 -16.68
CA ARG A 683 -7.89 -41.29 -16.29
C ARG A 683 -9.33 -41.20 -15.80
N ASP A 684 -9.63 -40.29 -14.88
CA ASP A 684 -10.93 -40.22 -14.22
C ASP A 684 -12.03 -39.72 -15.18
N VAL A 685 -11.74 -38.69 -15.98
CA VAL A 685 -12.68 -38.19 -17.00
C VAL A 685 -12.88 -39.22 -18.11
N ALA A 686 -11.82 -39.95 -18.49
CA ALA A 686 -11.94 -41.01 -19.48
C ALA A 686 -12.84 -42.13 -18.99
N LEU A 687 -12.64 -42.61 -17.76
CA LEU A 687 -13.41 -43.73 -17.22
C LEU A 687 -14.88 -43.33 -17.00
N GLY A 688 -15.17 -42.09 -16.65
CA GLY A 688 -16.53 -41.59 -16.46
C GLY A 688 -17.33 -41.28 -17.73
N ALA A 689 -16.66 -40.92 -18.84
CA ALA A 689 -17.34 -40.52 -20.07
C ALA A 689 -17.85 -41.72 -20.91
N PRO A 690 -18.94 -41.59 -21.69
CA PRO A 690 -19.35 -42.63 -22.63
C PRO A 690 -18.34 -42.81 -23.78
N VAL A 691 -18.22 -44.03 -24.32
CA VAL A 691 -17.21 -44.39 -25.35
C VAL A 691 -17.09 -43.38 -26.51
N PRO A 692 -18.19 -42.84 -27.10
CA PRO A 692 -18.09 -41.84 -28.16
C PRO A 692 -17.42 -40.53 -27.74
N GLU A 693 -17.58 -40.11 -26.49
CA GLU A 693 -16.94 -38.90 -25.95
C GLU A 693 -15.47 -39.13 -25.66
N ARG A 694 -15.11 -40.30 -25.10
CA ARG A 694 -13.71 -40.73 -24.93
C ARG A 694 -12.97 -40.67 -26.27
N VAL A 695 -13.60 -41.15 -27.35
CA VAL A 695 -13.02 -41.13 -28.70
C VAL A 695 -12.79 -39.69 -29.19
N ARG A 696 -13.77 -38.80 -28.98
CA ARG A 696 -13.63 -37.38 -29.35
C ARG A 696 -12.52 -36.71 -28.57
N LEU A 697 -12.35 -37.05 -27.29
CA LEU A 697 -11.27 -36.55 -26.44
C LEU A 697 -9.90 -37.04 -26.93
N ALA A 698 -9.75 -38.34 -27.19
CA ALA A 698 -8.51 -38.92 -27.73
C ALA A 698 -8.05 -38.24 -29.02
N VAL A 699 -9.00 -38.01 -29.95
CA VAL A 699 -8.72 -37.31 -31.21
C VAL A 699 -8.32 -35.85 -30.98
N ALA A 700 -8.84 -35.21 -29.94
CA ALA A 700 -8.48 -33.84 -29.57
C ALA A 700 -7.10 -33.77 -28.89
N LEU A 701 -6.76 -34.72 -28.01
CA LEU A 701 -5.42 -34.83 -27.41
C LEU A 701 -4.35 -35.11 -28.46
N ALA A 702 -4.63 -35.98 -29.43
CA ALA A 702 -3.77 -36.21 -30.60
C ALA A 702 -3.64 -34.96 -31.50
N ALA A 703 -4.61 -34.04 -31.43
CA ALA A 703 -4.61 -32.79 -32.19
C ALA A 703 -3.68 -31.75 -31.59
N SER A 704 -3.62 -31.72 -30.26
CA SER A 704 -2.88 -30.72 -29.51
C SER A 704 -1.39 -31.01 -29.60
N ALA A 705 -0.59 -30.00 -29.93
CA ALA A 705 0.86 -30.11 -30.01
C ALA A 705 1.49 -30.13 -28.60
N GLY A 706 2.64 -30.78 -28.45
CA GLY A 706 3.44 -30.78 -27.22
C GLY A 706 3.06 -31.88 -26.22
N GLU A 707 3.19 -31.59 -24.93
CA GLU A 707 3.04 -32.55 -23.82
C GLU A 707 1.63 -33.15 -23.73
N THR A 708 0.61 -32.42 -24.20
CA THR A 708 -0.78 -32.90 -24.26
C THR A 708 -0.97 -34.16 -25.10
N ALA A 709 -0.11 -34.41 -26.08
CA ALA A 709 -0.14 -35.62 -26.90
C ALA A 709 0.29 -36.89 -26.13
N ALA A 710 1.17 -36.75 -25.13
CA ALA A 710 1.59 -37.86 -24.28
C ALA A 710 0.42 -38.43 -23.46
N TYR A 711 -0.55 -37.58 -23.11
CA TYR A 711 -1.76 -38.00 -22.39
C TYR A 711 -2.75 -38.78 -23.25
N GLU A 712 -2.63 -38.76 -24.59
CA GLU A 712 -3.37 -39.72 -25.43
C GLU A 712 -2.95 -41.16 -25.09
N GLN A 713 -1.67 -41.39 -24.80
CA GLN A 713 -1.19 -42.72 -24.43
C GLN A 713 -1.70 -43.12 -23.03
N CYS A 714 -1.70 -42.18 -22.07
CA CYS A 714 -2.28 -42.40 -20.75
C CYS A 714 -3.77 -42.81 -20.83
N LEU A 715 -4.55 -42.15 -21.68
CA LEU A 715 -5.94 -42.50 -21.97
C LEU A 715 -6.09 -43.93 -22.50
N LEU A 716 -5.22 -44.33 -23.44
CA LEU A 716 -5.24 -45.69 -24.00
C LEU A 716 -4.87 -46.74 -22.96
N ASP A 717 -3.90 -46.45 -22.10
CA ASP A 717 -3.46 -47.35 -21.05
C ASP A 717 -4.54 -47.52 -19.97
N ALA A 718 -5.25 -46.45 -19.62
CA ALA A 718 -6.43 -46.53 -18.75
C ALA A 718 -7.55 -47.38 -19.36
N LEU A 719 -7.83 -47.24 -20.66
CA LEU A 719 -8.84 -48.05 -21.35
C LEU A 719 -8.45 -49.52 -21.50
N ARG A 720 -7.16 -49.82 -21.64
CA ARG A 720 -6.65 -51.21 -21.68
C ARG A 720 -6.83 -51.94 -20.35
N GLN A 721 -6.91 -51.20 -19.24
CA GLN A 721 -7.19 -51.75 -17.92
C GLN A 721 -8.70 -51.96 -17.67
N GLY A 722 -9.57 -51.47 -18.57
CA GLY A 722 -11.03 -51.60 -18.48
C GLY A 722 -11.58 -52.79 -19.28
N ASP A 723 -12.87 -52.73 -19.64
CA ASP A 723 -13.53 -53.79 -20.41
C ASP A 723 -12.98 -53.89 -21.85
N ALA A 724 -12.64 -55.12 -22.25
CA ALA A 724 -12.13 -55.42 -23.59
C ALA A 724 -13.16 -55.09 -24.70
N GLY A 725 -14.46 -55.20 -24.40
CA GLY A 725 -15.55 -54.82 -25.31
C GLY A 725 -15.55 -53.31 -25.60
N GLU A 726 -15.51 -52.48 -24.55
CA GLU A 726 -15.41 -51.04 -24.67
C GLU A 726 -14.13 -50.60 -25.40
N LEU A 727 -12.99 -51.26 -25.16
CA LEU A 727 -11.72 -50.96 -25.84
C LEU A 727 -11.80 -51.23 -27.35
N ALA A 728 -12.45 -52.33 -27.76
CA ALA A 728 -12.65 -52.67 -29.15
C ALA A 728 -13.57 -51.63 -29.85
N GLU A 729 -14.67 -51.25 -29.20
CA GLU A 729 -15.58 -50.23 -29.70
C GLU A 729 -14.90 -48.86 -29.82
N PHE A 730 -14.15 -48.45 -28.78
CA PHE A 730 -13.36 -47.23 -28.77
C PHE A 730 -12.37 -47.20 -29.93
N THR A 731 -11.62 -48.29 -30.14
CA THR A 731 -10.60 -48.36 -31.21
C THR A 731 -11.24 -48.25 -32.60
N ARG A 732 -12.40 -48.89 -32.81
CA ARG A 732 -13.21 -48.78 -34.04
C ARG A 732 -13.65 -47.34 -34.30
N LEU A 733 -14.26 -46.70 -33.30
CA LEU A 733 -14.75 -45.32 -33.40
C LEU A 733 -13.61 -44.31 -33.55
N ARG A 734 -12.46 -44.51 -32.90
CA ARG A 734 -11.25 -43.67 -33.03
C ARG A 734 -10.66 -43.73 -34.44
N LYS A 735 -10.53 -44.94 -35.03
CA LYS A 735 -10.11 -45.09 -36.44
C LYS A 735 -11.07 -44.34 -37.37
N ALA A 736 -12.38 -44.47 -37.16
CA ALA A 736 -13.40 -43.76 -37.95
C ALA A 736 -13.32 -42.22 -37.80
N ALA A 737 -13.16 -41.72 -36.57
CA ALA A 737 -13.05 -40.29 -36.28
C ALA A 737 -11.77 -39.67 -36.85
N ARG A 738 -10.62 -40.36 -36.74
CA ARG A 738 -9.36 -39.93 -37.38
C ARG A 738 -9.51 -39.87 -38.91
N LYS A 739 -10.15 -40.87 -39.53
CA LYS A 739 -10.44 -40.86 -40.98
C LYS A 739 -11.35 -39.70 -41.38
N LYS A 740 -12.42 -39.44 -40.62
CA LYS A 740 -13.34 -38.30 -40.86
C LYS A 740 -12.61 -36.96 -40.74
N ARG A 741 -11.74 -36.80 -39.72
CA ARG A 741 -10.95 -35.58 -39.53
C ARG A 741 -9.91 -35.38 -40.64
N LYS A 742 -9.19 -36.43 -41.05
CA LYS A 742 -8.25 -36.37 -42.18
C LYS A 742 -8.98 -35.88 -43.45
N LYS A 743 -10.13 -36.49 -43.77
CA LYS A 743 -10.98 -36.03 -44.90
C LYS A 743 -11.40 -34.56 -44.78
N ALA A 744 -11.74 -34.08 -43.58
CA ALA A 744 -12.09 -32.69 -43.36
C ALA A 744 -10.90 -31.74 -43.52
N LEU A 745 -9.70 -32.12 -43.04
CA LEU A 745 -8.47 -31.35 -43.26
C LEU A 745 -8.09 -31.31 -44.74
N ASP A 746 -8.19 -32.45 -45.44
CA ASP A 746 -7.96 -32.53 -46.89
C ASP A 746 -8.97 -31.68 -47.67
N GLN A 747 -10.20 -31.54 -47.15
CA GLN A 747 -11.23 -30.68 -47.72
C GLN A 747 -10.91 -29.19 -47.48
N VAL A 748 -10.54 -28.80 -46.27
CA VAL A 748 -10.13 -27.43 -45.94
C VAL A 748 -8.88 -27.02 -46.73
N ALA A 749 -7.90 -27.93 -46.88
CA ALA A 749 -6.72 -27.69 -47.69
C ALA A 749 -7.09 -27.50 -49.18
N ARG A 750 -8.00 -28.34 -49.71
CA ARG A 750 -8.53 -28.18 -51.08
C ARG A 750 -9.28 -26.87 -51.27
N ASP A 751 -10.10 -26.47 -50.29
CA ASP A 751 -10.86 -25.23 -50.34
C ASP A 751 -9.97 -23.99 -50.16
N GLY A 752 -8.92 -24.09 -49.33
CA GLY A 752 -7.85 -23.10 -49.20
C GLY A 752 -7.10 -22.90 -50.52
N LEU A 753 -6.65 -23.99 -51.16
CA LEU A 753 -6.03 -23.95 -52.49
C LEU A 753 -6.96 -23.37 -53.56
N ARG A 754 -8.27 -23.67 -53.50
CA ARG A 754 -9.27 -23.08 -54.40
C ARG A 754 -9.45 -21.58 -54.16
N ARG A 755 -9.49 -21.13 -52.90
CA ARG A 755 -9.55 -19.70 -52.55
C ARG A 755 -8.28 -18.97 -53.00
N GLU A 756 -7.11 -19.55 -52.76
CA GLU A 756 -5.83 -18.99 -53.18
C GLU A 756 -5.73 -18.92 -54.72
N ARG A 757 -6.18 -19.96 -55.44
CA ARG A 757 -6.27 -19.92 -56.91
C ARG A 757 -7.22 -18.82 -57.40
N ARG A 758 -8.41 -18.68 -56.79
CA ARG A 758 -9.36 -17.61 -57.13
C ARG A 758 -8.79 -16.23 -56.83
N GLN A 759 -8.07 -16.07 -55.71
CA GLN A 759 -7.41 -14.82 -55.35
C GLN A 759 -6.28 -14.48 -56.33
N ARG A 760 -5.41 -15.43 -56.67
CA ARG A 760 -4.38 -15.26 -57.70
C ARG A 760 -4.98 -14.95 -59.07
N GLN A 761 -6.11 -15.56 -59.42
CA GLN A 761 -6.82 -15.27 -60.67
C GLN A 761 -7.41 -13.86 -60.67
N ARG A 762 -7.98 -13.39 -59.55
CA ARG A 762 -8.43 -12.00 -59.38
C ARG A 762 -7.27 -11.00 -59.42
N GLU A 763 -6.15 -11.30 -58.77
CA GLU A 763 -4.93 -10.48 -58.79
C GLU A 763 -4.30 -10.45 -60.19
N PHE A 764 -4.30 -11.57 -60.91
CA PHE A 764 -3.85 -11.66 -62.30
C PHE A 764 -4.72 -10.82 -63.23
N VAL A 765 -6.06 -10.92 -63.12
CA VAL A 765 -6.99 -10.08 -63.89
C VAL A 765 -6.80 -8.59 -63.59
N ARG A 766 -6.55 -8.21 -62.33
CA ARG A 766 -6.23 -6.82 -61.95
C ARG A 766 -4.88 -6.32 -62.49
N ARG A 767 -3.94 -7.22 -62.79
CA ARG A 767 -2.59 -6.87 -63.27
C ARG A 767 -2.46 -6.76 -64.78
N ILE A 768 -3.50 -7.09 -65.57
CA ILE A 768 -3.48 -6.90 -67.03
C ILE A 768 -3.94 -5.46 -67.35
N PRO A 769 -3.05 -4.54 -67.75
CA PRO A 769 -3.44 -3.21 -68.18
C PRO A 769 -4.04 -3.34 -69.59
N GLY A 770 -5.35 -3.08 -69.75
CA GLY A 770 -6.01 -3.05 -71.06
C GLY A 770 -7.31 -3.87 -71.20
N LEU A 771 -7.71 -4.65 -70.19
CA LEU A 771 -9.00 -5.37 -70.19
C LEU A 771 -10.05 -4.78 -69.22
N ALA A 772 -9.71 -3.72 -68.48
CA ALA A 772 -10.65 -2.92 -67.67
C ALA A 772 -11.41 -1.89 -68.53
N GLY A 773 -11.82 -2.29 -69.75
CA GLY A 773 -12.55 -1.46 -70.69
C GLY A 773 -13.86 -2.14 -71.06
N ARG A 774 -14.91 -1.87 -70.26
CA ARG A 774 -16.33 -2.20 -70.47
C ARG A 774 -16.68 -3.69 -70.34
N GLY A 775 -17.13 -4.10 -69.15
CA GLY A 775 -17.89 -5.35 -69.00
C GLY A 775 -17.78 -6.06 -67.64
N VAL A 776 -16.90 -5.63 -66.73
CA VAL A 776 -16.64 -6.36 -65.48
C VAL A 776 -17.35 -5.75 -64.25
N ASP A 777 -17.83 -4.50 -64.33
CA ASP A 777 -18.53 -3.86 -63.21
C ASP A 777 -19.99 -4.31 -63.05
N GLU A 778 -20.69 -4.74 -64.11
CA GLU A 778 -22.08 -5.24 -63.99
C GLU A 778 -22.17 -6.64 -63.36
N ALA A 779 -21.12 -7.46 -63.44
CA ALA A 779 -21.11 -8.81 -62.83
C ALA A 779 -20.71 -8.79 -61.34
N ALA A 780 -19.95 -7.78 -60.91
CA ALA A 780 -19.54 -7.64 -59.50
C ALA A 780 -20.64 -7.02 -58.62
N GLU A 781 -21.51 -6.16 -59.18
CA GLU A 781 -22.67 -5.63 -58.46
C GLU A 781 -23.83 -6.65 -58.34
N ALA A 782 -23.96 -7.61 -59.28
CA ALA A 782 -24.98 -8.65 -59.21
C ALA A 782 -24.71 -9.72 -58.11
N GLU A 783 -23.45 -10.01 -57.77
CA GLU A 783 -23.10 -11.05 -56.79
C GLU A 783 -23.20 -10.56 -55.33
N VAL A 784 -23.24 -9.24 -55.10
CA VAL A 784 -23.45 -8.61 -53.78
C VAL A 784 -24.95 -8.55 -53.42
N ALA A 785 -25.85 -8.56 -54.41
CA ALA A 785 -27.30 -8.55 -54.16
C ALA A 785 -27.88 -9.93 -53.75
N THR A 786 -27.17 -11.04 -54.02
CA THR A 786 -27.67 -12.41 -53.75
C THR A 786 -27.12 -13.10 -52.50
N ASN A 787 -26.17 -12.49 -51.78
CA ASN A 787 -25.66 -13.03 -50.51
C ASN A 787 -26.07 -12.14 -49.35
N GLY A 788 -27.38 -12.02 -49.12
CA GLY A 788 -27.93 -11.59 -47.84
C GLY A 788 -28.23 -12.80 -46.98
N TRP A 789 -27.31 -13.17 -46.08
CA TRP A 789 -27.52 -13.89 -44.81
C TRP A 789 -26.37 -13.56 -43.86
#